data_AF-A0A5C5XDB0-F1
#
_entry.id   AF-A0A5C5XDB0-F1
#
_cell.length_a   1.000
_cell.length_b   1.000
_cell.length_c   1.000
_cell.angle_alpha   90.00
_cell.angle_beta   90.00
_cell.angle_gamma   90.00
#
_symmetry.space_group_name_H-M   'P 1'
#
loop_
_entity.id
_entity.type
_entity.pdbx_description
1 polymer ?
#
loop_
_entity_poly.entity_id
_entity_poly.type
_entity_poly.pdbx_seq_one_letter_code
_entity_poly.pdbx_strand_id
1 'polypeptide(L)'
;MLQSTIVLPSWHLEDVTRDTNEKDAAAVLNAYALAFHPAVIAAAGSVATWKAAPSLENPQIDQIVIVPESSRAKVERSWFKQAEEAGTIVLFASADRTSTLEGLLEHPRVLELIQQKLNPGDENPPAYQIGESLLIDDFLALGVVYLLTSLLSQAMYHYDNVQETRFDELLIEAAKSSLKKEEPRTAEFFQQACEQLLESREKFYSVDAHLIDLCLLSAGMTAEDAQALCASEHTVNLLCTSEVLKKAIDQSPEIGQALVQGVHSGKISIVGGEQSETPSPLLSLQSLRWQFEQGMQEYEELLETPAQVWGRMTFGLSTQLPMMLKKFGMKSAYHLVLDDGVYPDDEQSHFSWESRGGATVQGISRIPLSVENASTVLKIPERLAEAMNHDHLACAVLARWPKIRNPWFFDLLRIQKYAPVLGKFNSLEQFFEETDNSGHSVGHEQRHYLSPNLDQLTGRNEADPIGRFQEFWKCQSLFSLWTYFSTTNQILSGKSDATSLQELESKLLKQSTKLNKSTLVELQAELRSKVQQECQDLAKLLSAKQEGKPGFVLFNPLSHAQNSVVRFALEQSNSVVPVVDGAVKHLQIDTDAAYAVVEFPACGFVAVPGQAASSAKPTRSKVPLAGEFFLQSEFYYAQIDPETGGLQRLRAQGATENLLSERVVYRLDGDGGNVARSSGQWSQGVAEPTYSRMVADSITTTKTGPVVGEIVVQGRLMDQDRELATFVKTYRSYRGRRNLEIKLSIEPKQMPSQLPDRSYYALRFAWSAAAAVVKGNLQQSEYIAGERRLESTGPIEIEDGDHRITLLPHHQPFHQRTGMRMMDSLLIVHGESAREFSYDIAVDAAHSAAFSDELSQPIQVVPVNAVSNSKSAWLYHVSAPSVHLMEARPALSEASSGPQYDFDFIETERRHANVRFALFRKPSKAWEVDFFGKILSELTIENDEIHFECLPCDYIRIRVMF
;
A
#
# COMPACT_ATOMS: atom_id res chain seq x y z
N MET A 1 -17.08 -44.79 38.74
CA MET A 1 -17.75 -43.53 38.37
C MET A 1 -18.09 -43.62 36.89
N LEU A 2 -19.27 -43.15 36.49
CA LEU A 2 -19.55 -42.98 35.06
C LEU A 2 -18.61 -41.88 34.55
N GLN A 3 -18.02 -42.09 33.37
CA GLN A 3 -17.11 -41.12 32.75
C GLN A 3 -17.70 -40.70 31.41
N SER A 4 -17.57 -39.42 31.09
CA SER A 4 -17.78 -38.87 29.74
C SER A 4 -16.43 -38.80 29.00
N THR A 5 -16.39 -39.23 27.74
CA THR A 5 -15.16 -39.27 26.94
C THR A 5 -15.40 -38.71 25.54
N ILE A 6 -14.55 -37.78 25.11
CA ILE A 6 -14.47 -37.27 23.73
C ILE A 6 -13.45 -38.11 22.96
N VAL A 7 -13.83 -38.61 21.78
CA VAL A 7 -12.93 -39.41 20.94
C VAL A 7 -12.30 -38.51 19.90
N LEU A 8 -10.98 -38.38 19.91
CA LEU A 8 -10.25 -37.56 18.94
C LEU A 8 -9.60 -38.40 17.83
N PRO A 9 -9.47 -37.86 16.61
CA PRO A 9 -8.96 -38.61 15.47
C PRO A 9 -7.43 -38.80 15.52
N SER A 10 -6.74 -38.19 16.48
CA SER A 10 -5.29 -38.14 16.60
C SER A 10 -4.79 -38.72 17.91
N TRP A 11 -3.48 -39.02 17.97
CA TRP A 11 -2.82 -39.51 19.19
C TRP A 11 -2.51 -38.39 20.18
N HIS A 12 -2.20 -37.19 19.68
CA HIS A 12 -2.00 -36.00 20.48
C HIS A 12 -3.10 -34.97 20.19
N LEU A 13 -3.46 -34.16 21.19
CA LEU A 13 -4.47 -33.11 21.03
C LEU A 13 -3.98 -32.00 20.09
N GLU A 14 -2.69 -31.65 20.12
CA GLU A 14 -2.06 -30.71 19.17
C GLU A 14 -2.20 -31.13 17.70
N ASP A 15 -2.31 -32.43 17.41
CA ASP A 15 -2.51 -32.92 16.04
C ASP A 15 -3.93 -32.62 15.52
N VAL A 16 -4.84 -32.10 16.35
CA VAL A 16 -6.18 -31.71 15.90
C VAL A 16 -6.12 -30.43 15.04
N THR A 17 -5.13 -29.57 15.26
CA THR A 17 -4.90 -28.34 14.47
C THR A 17 -4.16 -28.62 13.15
N ARG A 18 -3.47 -29.76 13.08
CA ARG A 18 -2.68 -30.23 11.93
C ARG A 18 -3.52 -31.25 11.15
N ASP A 19 -3.74 -31.04 9.86
CA ASP A 19 -4.42 -31.99 8.96
C ASP A 19 -5.96 -32.16 9.08
N THR A 20 -6.68 -31.28 9.79
CA THR A 20 -8.16 -31.28 9.76
C THR A 20 -8.71 -30.39 8.66
N ASN A 21 -9.60 -30.95 7.83
CA ASN A 21 -10.41 -30.14 6.93
C ASN A 21 -11.50 -29.40 7.72
N GLU A 22 -12.17 -28.45 7.05
CA GLU A 22 -13.15 -27.57 7.69
C GLU A 22 -14.30 -28.30 8.40
N LYS A 23 -14.82 -29.39 7.81
CA LYS A 23 -15.91 -30.16 8.42
C LYS A 23 -15.44 -30.93 9.66
N ASP A 24 -14.24 -31.50 9.57
CA ASP A 24 -13.64 -32.26 10.67
C ASP A 24 -13.32 -31.36 11.85
N ALA A 25 -12.78 -30.16 11.60
CA ALA A 25 -12.53 -29.14 12.61
C ALA A 25 -13.84 -28.71 13.30
N ALA A 26 -14.90 -28.45 12.51
CA ALA A 26 -16.21 -28.07 13.04
C ALA A 26 -16.81 -29.19 13.91
N ALA A 27 -16.69 -30.45 13.50
CA ALA A 27 -17.17 -31.60 14.27
C ALA A 27 -16.44 -31.75 15.61
N VAL A 28 -15.12 -31.48 15.66
CA VAL A 28 -14.37 -31.50 16.93
C VAL A 28 -14.78 -30.36 17.86
N LEU A 29 -14.93 -29.13 17.36
CA LEU A 29 -15.44 -28.00 18.16
C LEU A 29 -16.83 -28.31 18.73
N ASN A 30 -17.72 -28.88 17.92
CA ASN A 30 -19.07 -29.25 18.36
C ASN A 30 -19.07 -30.46 19.31
N ALA A 31 -18.10 -31.38 19.20
CA ALA A 31 -17.95 -32.47 20.16
C ALA A 31 -17.63 -31.95 21.57
N TYR A 32 -16.73 -30.96 21.67
CA TYR A 32 -16.43 -30.30 22.94
C TYR A 32 -17.60 -29.46 23.45
N ALA A 33 -18.31 -28.74 22.57
CA ALA A 33 -19.53 -28.04 22.94
C ALA A 33 -20.56 -29.02 23.54
N LEU A 34 -20.83 -30.12 22.84
CA LEU A 34 -21.78 -31.16 23.29
C LEU A 34 -21.35 -31.79 24.62
N ALA A 35 -20.06 -32.05 24.80
CA ALA A 35 -19.51 -32.64 26.01
C ALA A 35 -19.75 -31.79 27.27
N PHE A 36 -19.86 -30.47 27.08
CA PHE A 36 -20.10 -29.53 28.15
C PHE A 36 -21.59 -29.21 28.34
N HIS A 37 -22.50 -29.81 27.57
CA HIS A 37 -23.93 -29.60 27.79
C HIS A 37 -24.34 -30.01 29.23
N PRO A 38 -25.17 -29.23 29.95
CA PRO A 38 -25.54 -29.51 31.34
C PRO A 38 -26.03 -30.95 31.58
N ALA A 39 -26.89 -31.44 30.68
CA ALA A 39 -27.38 -32.82 30.69
C ALA A 39 -26.26 -33.89 30.60
N VAL A 40 -25.24 -33.68 29.77
CA VAL A 40 -24.12 -34.63 29.62
C VAL A 40 -23.28 -34.66 30.89
N ILE A 41 -22.93 -33.49 31.42
CA ILE A 41 -22.14 -33.36 32.65
C ILE A 41 -22.90 -33.98 33.84
N ALA A 42 -24.19 -33.68 34.00
CA ALA A 42 -24.99 -34.18 35.11
C ALA A 42 -25.26 -35.70 35.01
N ALA A 43 -25.49 -36.24 33.81
CA ALA A 43 -25.67 -37.67 33.59
C ALA A 43 -24.39 -38.46 33.88
N ALA A 44 -23.25 -37.99 33.37
CA ALA A 44 -21.94 -38.61 33.64
C ALA A 44 -21.53 -38.43 35.11
N GLY A 45 -21.82 -37.26 35.70
CA GLY A 45 -21.26 -36.85 36.98
C GLY A 45 -19.75 -36.58 36.92
N SER A 46 -19.25 -36.22 35.73
CA SER A 46 -17.86 -35.88 35.44
C SER A 46 -17.79 -34.90 34.27
N VAL A 47 -16.75 -34.07 34.22
CA VAL A 47 -16.38 -33.33 33.01
C VAL A 47 -15.68 -34.28 32.05
N ALA A 48 -15.92 -34.11 30.75
CA ALA A 48 -15.42 -35.04 29.75
C ALA A 48 -13.89 -34.94 29.60
N THR A 49 -13.25 -36.10 29.53
CA THR A 49 -11.83 -36.23 29.14
C THR A 49 -11.75 -36.67 27.67
N TRP A 50 -10.60 -36.52 27.01
CA TRP A 50 -10.43 -37.00 25.64
C TRP A 50 -9.57 -38.28 25.59
N LYS A 51 -9.82 -39.13 24.58
CA LYS A 51 -8.99 -40.28 24.22
C LYS A 51 -8.80 -40.34 22.72
N ALA A 52 -7.66 -40.85 22.26
CA ALA A 52 -7.43 -41.12 20.85
C ALA A 52 -8.36 -42.24 20.37
N ALA A 53 -8.91 -42.13 19.16
CA ALA A 53 -9.76 -43.17 18.57
C ALA A 53 -9.15 -44.58 18.59
N PRO A 54 -7.83 -44.77 18.35
CA PRO A 54 -7.21 -46.09 18.44
C PRO A 54 -7.00 -46.59 19.88
N SER A 55 -7.07 -45.71 20.88
CA SER A 55 -6.87 -46.05 22.30
C SER A 55 -8.18 -46.20 23.07
N LEU A 56 -9.30 -46.37 22.36
CA LEU A 56 -10.60 -46.63 22.98
C LEU A 56 -10.57 -47.98 23.71
N GLU A 57 -10.97 -47.95 24.97
CA GLU A 57 -11.12 -49.14 25.80
C GLU A 57 -12.46 -49.85 25.51
N ASN A 58 -12.65 -51.00 26.15
CA ASN A 58 -13.90 -51.74 26.06
C ASN A 58 -15.07 -50.87 26.57
N PRO A 59 -16.19 -50.80 25.83
CA PRO A 59 -17.36 -50.01 26.23
C PRO A 59 -17.92 -50.47 27.58
N GLN A 60 -18.37 -49.51 28.41
CA GLN A 60 -18.99 -49.76 29.72
C GLN A 60 -20.43 -49.26 29.78
N ILE A 61 -21.25 -49.92 30.60
CA ILE A 61 -22.64 -49.50 30.83
C ILE A 61 -22.71 -48.06 31.34
N ASP A 62 -23.63 -47.28 30.77
CA ASP A 62 -23.91 -45.89 31.13
C ASP A 62 -22.74 -44.90 30.95
N GLN A 63 -21.63 -45.36 30.36
CA GLN A 63 -20.54 -44.47 29.92
C GLN A 63 -21.03 -43.63 28.74
N ILE A 64 -20.71 -42.33 28.73
CA ILE A 64 -21.04 -41.43 27.61
C ILE A 64 -19.80 -41.24 26.75
N VAL A 65 -19.88 -41.60 25.47
CA VAL A 65 -18.79 -41.46 24.50
C VAL A 65 -19.24 -40.56 23.36
N ILE A 66 -18.53 -39.45 23.17
CA ILE A 66 -18.82 -38.45 22.14
C ILE A 66 -17.84 -38.63 21.00
N VAL A 67 -18.37 -38.91 19.81
CA VAL A 67 -17.60 -39.25 18.62
C VAL A 67 -17.85 -38.20 17.55
N PRO A 68 -16.92 -37.26 17.31
CA PRO A 68 -16.97 -36.40 16.14
C PRO A 68 -16.86 -37.25 14.86
N GLU A 69 -17.50 -36.80 13.78
CA GLU A 69 -17.48 -37.49 12.48
C GLU A 69 -16.06 -37.82 12.00
N SER A 70 -15.11 -36.93 12.25
CA SER A 70 -13.69 -37.09 11.94
C SER A 70 -13.04 -38.30 12.63
N SER A 71 -13.48 -38.64 13.84
CA SER A 71 -13.00 -39.79 14.60
C SER A 71 -13.67 -41.10 14.19
N ARG A 72 -14.91 -41.05 13.70
CA ARG A 72 -15.73 -42.24 13.42
C ARG A 72 -15.05 -43.24 12.48
N ALA A 73 -14.35 -42.75 11.46
CA ALA A 73 -13.63 -43.58 10.50
C ALA A 73 -12.38 -44.26 11.10
N LYS A 74 -11.85 -43.74 12.21
CA LYS A 74 -10.63 -44.21 12.88
C LYS A 74 -10.93 -45.13 14.08
N VAL A 75 -12.19 -45.19 14.52
CA VAL A 75 -12.64 -46.14 15.54
C VAL A 75 -12.83 -47.53 14.90
N GLU A 76 -12.47 -48.59 15.63
CA GLU A 76 -12.68 -49.96 15.17
C GLU A 76 -14.16 -50.24 14.90
N ARG A 77 -14.49 -50.81 13.73
CA ARG A 77 -15.90 -51.00 13.32
C ARG A 77 -16.72 -51.85 14.29
N SER A 78 -16.09 -52.82 14.96
CA SER A 78 -16.73 -53.68 15.97
C SER A 78 -17.07 -52.95 17.27
N TRP A 79 -16.37 -51.86 17.58
CA TRP A 79 -16.49 -51.15 18.85
C TRP A 79 -17.91 -50.57 19.03
N PHE A 80 -18.49 -49.98 17.99
CA PHE A 80 -19.85 -49.41 18.07
C PHE A 80 -20.92 -50.46 18.40
N LYS A 81 -20.78 -51.68 17.86
CA LYS A 81 -21.69 -52.78 18.17
C LYS A 81 -21.51 -53.26 19.62
N GLN A 82 -20.27 -53.35 20.08
CA GLN A 82 -19.97 -53.67 21.49
C GLN A 82 -20.51 -52.60 22.44
N ALA A 83 -20.47 -51.32 22.03
CA ALA A 83 -21.00 -50.20 22.81
C ALA A 83 -22.53 -50.29 22.97
N GLU A 84 -23.24 -50.63 21.90
CA GLU A 84 -24.67 -50.90 21.95
C GLU A 84 -25.00 -52.08 22.87
N GLU A 85 -24.27 -53.20 22.75
CA GLU A 85 -24.46 -54.40 23.60
C GLU A 85 -24.15 -54.14 25.08
N ALA A 86 -23.18 -53.27 25.38
CA ALA A 86 -22.78 -52.90 26.74
C ALA A 86 -23.71 -51.86 27.40
N GLY A 87 -24.57 -51.19 26.62
CA GLY A 87 -25.37 -50.06 27.10
C GLY A 87 -24.58 -48.75 27.25
N THR A 88 -23.51 -48.59 26.48
CA THR A 88 -22.75 -47.33 26.36
C THR A 88 -23.55 -46.33 25.53
N ILE A 89 -23.61 -45.08 25.98
CA ILE A 89 -24.28 -43.98 25.29
C ILE A 89 -23.30 -43.38 24.30
N VAL A 90 -23.55 -43.53 23.00
CA VAL A 90 -22.71 -42.96 21.94
C VAL A 90 -23.41 -41.75 21.32
N LEU A 91 -22.83 -40.57 21.47
CA LEU A 91 -23.33 -39.34 20.86
C LEU A 91 -22.41 -38.94 19.70
N PHE A 92 -23.00 -38.62 18.54
CA PHE A 92 -22.24 -38.21 17.37
C PHE A 92 -22.24 -36.69 17.23
N ALA A 93 -21.06 -36.11 17.00
CA ALA A 93 -20.92 -34.69 16.71
C ALA A 93 -20.60 -34.48 15.23
N SER A 94 -21.39 -33.64 14.57
CA SER A 94 -21.22 -33.28 13.16
C SER A 94 -20.72 -31.85 13.02
N ALA A 95 -20.42 -31.44 11.78
CA ALA A 95 -20.08 -30.05 11.49
C ALA A 95 -21.21 -29.06 11.81
N ASP A 96 -22.48 -29.51 11.84
CA ASP A 96 -23.62 -28.68 12.22
C ASP A 96 -23.94 -28.83 13.71
N ARG A 97 -23.96 -27.70 14.43
CA ARG A 97 -24.19 -27.69 15.89
C ARG A 97 -25.62 -28.11 16.23
N THR A 98 -26.61 -27.65 15.45
CA THR A 98 -28.02 -27.99 15.69
C THR A 98 -28.25 -29.49 15.59
N SER A 99 -27.79 -30.10 14.49
CA SER A 99 -27.86 -31.55 14.28
C SER A 99 -27.13 -32.34 15.38
N THR A 100 -26.03 -31.79 15.90
CA THR A 100 -25.26 -32.40 17.01
C THR A 100 -26.06 -32.42 18.31
N LEU A 101 -26.86 -31.38 18.59
CA LEU A 101 -27.67 -31.27 19.81
C LEU A 101 -28.97 -32.08 19.75
N GLU A 102 -29.59 -32.22 18.58
CA GLU A 102 -30.81 -33.01 18.39
C GLU A 102 -30.64 -34.45 18.91
N GLY A 103 -29.50 -35.07 18.63
CA GLY A 103 -29.19 -36.44 19.10
C GLY A 103 -29.10 -36.59 20.63
N LEU A 104 -28.82 -35.51 21.35
CA LEU A 104 -28.80 -35.49 22.82
C LEU A 104 -30.20 -35.25 23.41
N LEU A 105 -30.94 -34.28 22.85
CA LEU A 105 -32.23 -33.84 23.38
C LEU A 105 -33.25 -34.97 23.52
N GLU A 106 -33.20 -35.93 22.60
CA GLU A 106 -34.13 -37.06 22.55
C GLU A 106 -33.57 -38.35 23.18
N HIS A 107 -32.36 -38.34 23.76
CA HIS A 107 -31.69 -39.56 24.20
C HIS A 107 -32.30 -40.12 25.52
N PRO A 108 -33.06 -41.23 25.49
CA PRO A 108 -33.87 -41.68 26.63
C PRO A 108 -33.01 -42.09 27.84
N ARG A 109 -31.87 -42.75 27.59
CA ARG A 109 -30.97 -43.18 28.68
C ARG A 109 -30.31 -42.02 29.42
N VAL A 110 -30.04 -40.90 28.72
CA VAL A 110 -29.44 -39.71 29.35
C VAL A 110 -30.45 -39.10 30.32
N LEU A 111 -31.72 -39.00 29.93
CA LEU A 111 -32.82 -38.54 30.80
C LEU A 111 -32.96 -39.41 32.06
N GLU A 112 -32.93 -40.74 31.90
CA GLU A 112 -32.99 -41.67 33.05
C GLU A 112 -31.81 -41.46 34.00
N LEU A 113 -30.59 -41.31 33.48
CA LEU A 113 -29.40 -41.07 34.31
C LEU A 113 -29.48 -39.75 35.06
N ILE A 114 -29.95 -38.68 34.41
CA ILE A 114 -30.16 -37.37 35.04
C ILE A 114 -31.14 -37.50 36.22
N GLN A 115 -32.25 -38.22 36.03
CA GLN A 115 -33.23 -38.45 37.10
C GLN A 115 -32.61 -39.20 38.28
N GLN A 116 -31.86 -40.27 38.01
CA GLN A 116 -31.18 -41.06 39.04
C GLN A 116 -30.14 -40.26 39.82
N LYS A 117 -29.42 -39.35 39.14
CA LYS A 117 -28.32 -38.56 39.74
C LYS A 117 -28.81 -37.35 40.52
N LEU A 118 -29.84 -36.66 40.03
CA LEU A 118 -30.34 -35.44 40.67
C LEU A 118 -31.26 -35.72 41.86
N ASN A 119 -32.05 -36.81 41.79
CA ASN A 119 -33.00 -37.20 42.83
C ASN A 119 -32.83 -38.69 43.19
N PRO A 120 -31.70 -39.08 43.81
CA PRO A 120 -31.45 -40.47 44.14
C PRO A 120 -32.49 -41.00 45.14
N GLY A 121 -33.25 -42.01 44.72
CA GLY A 121 -34.26 -42.68 45.57
C GLY A 121 -35.62 -41.98 45.67
N ASP A 122 -35.88 -40.96 44.86
CA ASP A 122 -37.21 -40.37 44.71
C ASP A 122 -38.09 -41.28 43.83
N GLU A 123 -39.24 -41.74 44.35
CA GLU A 123 -40.18 -42.60 43.61
C GLU A 123 -40.97 -41.84 42.55
N ASN A 124 -40.99 -40.50 42.60
CA ASN A 124 -41.72 -39.65 41.66
C ASN A 124 -40.95 -38.37 41.30
N PRO A 125 -39.76 -38.49 40.68
CA PRO A 125 -38.89 -37.35 40.40
C PRO A 125 -39.53 -36.39 39.40
N PRO A 126 -39.20 -35.07 39.46
CA PRO A 126 -39.61 -34.12 38.44
C PRO A 126 -39.11 -34.53 37.05
N ALA A 127 -39.97 -34.36 36.04
CA ALA A 127 -39.59 -34.59 34.65
C ALA A 127 -38.63 -33.48 34.17
N TYR A 128 -37.36 -33.82 34.00
CA TYR A 128 -36.36 -32.91 33.43
C TYR A 128 -36.47 -32.87 31.90
N GLN A 129 -36.39 -31.66 31.35
CA GLN A 129 -36.31 -31.44 29.90
C GLN A 129 -34.93 -30.85 29.56
N ILE A 130 -34.13 -31.60 28.79
CA ILE A 130 -32.75 -31.23 28.44
C ILE A 130 -32.71 -29.83 27.80
N GLY A 131 -33.63 -29.56 26.87
CA GLY A 131 -33.70 -28.29 26.13
C GLY A 131 -34.16 -27.07 26.94
N GLU A 132 -34.65 -27.25 28.17
CA GLU A 132 -35.07 -26.15 29.05
C GLU A 132 -34.07 -25.86 30.18
N SER A 133 -32.86 -26.41 30.09
CA SER A 133 -31.78 -26.14 31.06
C SER A 133 -31.36 -24.67 31.00
N LEU A 134 -30.94 -24.09 32.13
CA LEU A 134 -30.43 -22.72 32.15
C LEU A 134 -29.02 -22.63 31.56
N LEU A 135 -28.69 -21.52 30.90
CA LEU A 135 -27.36 -21.21 30.36
C LEU A 135 -26.80 -22.24 29.36
N ILE A 136 -27.65 -22.99 28.63
CA ILE A 136 -27.18 -24.03 27.67
C ILE A 136 -26.10 -23.49 26.74
N ASP A 137 -26.35 -22.34 26.10
CA ASP A 137 -25.39 -21.73 25.18
C ASP A 137 -24.05 -21.39 25.84
N ASP A 138 -24.06 -20.93 27.09
CA ASP A 138 -22.85 -20.62 27.85
C ASP A 138 -22.06 -21.89 28.16
N PHE A 139 -22.73 -22.98 28.54
CA PHE A 139 -22.09 -24.29 28.72
C PHE A 139 -21.46 -24.82 27.42
N LEU A 140 -22.17 -24.73 26.29
CA LEU A 140 -21.65 -25.10 24.99
C LEU A 140 -20.40 -24.27 24.63
N ALA A 141 -20.45 -22.97 24.89
CA ALA A 141 -19.35 -22.06 24.67
C ALA A 141 -18.13 -22.38 25.55
N LEU A 142 -18.36 -22.76 26.81
CA LEU A 142 -17.30 -23.14 27.75
C LEU A 142 -16.56 -24.38 27.26
N GLY A 143 -17.27 -25.35 26.67
CA GLY A 143 -16.63 -26.52 26.07
C GLY A 143 -15.67 -26.15 24.94
N VAL A 144 -16.06 -25.22 24.07
CA VAL A 144 -15.19 -24.70 23.00
C VAL A 144 -13.98 -23.97 23.58
N VAL A 145 -14.19 -23.06 24.52
CA VAL A 145 -13.08 -22.32 25.15
C VAL A 145 -12.16 -23.25 25.93
N TYR A 146 -12.68 -24.27 26.59
CA TYR A 146 -11.88 -25.29 27.28
C TYR A 146 -10.96 -26.05 26.32
N LEU A 147 -11.44 -26.43 25.13
CA LEU A 147 -10.59 -27.02 24.09
C LEU A 147 -9.46 -26.07 23.68
N LEU A 148 -9.80 -24.81 23.39
CA LEU A 148 -8.82 -23.81 22.96
C LEU A 148 -7.77 -23.53 24.05
N THR A 149 -8.18 -23.47 25.32
CA THR A 149 -7.25 -23.34 26.46
C THR A 149 -6.36 -24.57 26.61
N SER A 150 -6.90 -25.77 26.38
CA SER A 150 -6.14 -27.02 26.41
C SER A 150 -5.09 -27.06 25.30
N LEU A 151 -5.44 -26.64 24.09
CA LEU A 151 -4.51 -26.49 22.96
C LEU A 151 -3.44 -25.43 23.25
N LEU A 152 -3.82 -24.30 23.87
CA LEU A 152 -2.88 -23.23 24.24
C LEU A 152 -1.85 -23.74 25.24
N SER A 153 -2.32 -24.46 26.27
CA SER A 153 -1.47 -25.08 27.28
C SER A 153 -0.45 -26.02 26.62
N GLN A 154 -0.85 -26.82 25.62
CA GLN A 154 0.06 -27.70 24.88
C GLN A 154 1.05 -26.94 24.00
N ALA A 155 0.59 -25.90 23.29
CA ALA A 155 1.44 -25.05 22.47
C ALA A 155 2.50 -24.31 23.31
N MET A 156 2.22 -24.08 24.59
CA MET A 156 3.16 -23.53 25.59
C MET A 156 3.97 -24.61 26.32
N TYR A 157 3.91 -25.89 25.90
CA TYR A 157 4.60 -27.04 26.51
C TYR A 157 4.18 -27.38 27.96
N HIS A 158 2.93 -27.07 28.32
CA HIS A 158 2.31 -27.40 29.60
C HIS A 158 1.19 -28.44 29.41
N TYR A 159 1.51 -29.73 29.55
CA TYR A 159 0.61 -30.82 29.12
C TYR A 159 -0.51 -31.20 30.11
N ASP A 160 -0.40 -30.86 31.41
CA ASP A 160 -1.29 -31.40 32.47
C ASP A 160 -2.02 -30.32 33.31
N ASN A 161 -2.07 -29.06 32.88
CA ASN A 161 -2.38 -27.93 33.78
C ASN A 161 -3.78 -27.30 33.66
N VAL A 162 -4.66 -27.76 32.76
CA VAL A 162 -5.96 -27.08 32.52
C VAL A 162 -7.13 -27.68 33.31
N GLN A 163 -7.17 -29.01 33.49
CA GLN A 163 -8.25 -29.67 34.22
C GLN A 163 -7.91 -29.80 35.71
N GLU A 164 -8.57 -29.01 36.54
CA GLU A 164 -8.41 -29.04 37.99
C GLU A 164 -9.63 -29.66 38.67
N THR A 165 -9.42 -30.39 39.78
CA THR A 165 -10.52 -31.01 40.54
C THR A 165 -11.59 -29.99 40.95
N ARG A 166 -11.17 -28.77 41.30
CA ARG A 166 -12.09 -27.69 41.66
C ARG A 166 -12.93 -27.21 40.48
N PHE A 167 -12.36 -27.15 39.27
CA PHE A 167 -13.11 -26.80 38.06
C PHE A 167 -14.21 -27.82 37.79
N ASP A 168 -13.88 -29.12 37.89
CA ASP A 168 -14.84 -30.20 37.69
C ASP A 168 -15.99 -30.14 38.71
N GLU A 169 -15.67 -29.95 40.00
CA GLU A 169 -16.67 -29.84 41.07
C GLU A 169 -17.65 -28.67 40.84
N LEU A 170 -17.12 -27.49 40.52
CA LEU A 170 -17.91 -26.29 40.25
C LEU A 170 -18.81 -26.48 39.03
N LEU A 171 -18.26 -27.01 37.93
CA LEU A 171 -19.00 -27.18 36.69
C LEU A 171 -20.10 -28.26 36.81
N ILE A 172 -19.85 -29.33 37.57
CA ILE A 172 -20.86 -30.36 37.87
C ILE A 172 -22.01 -29.76 38.70
N GLU A 173 -21.72 -28.96 39.72
CA GLU A 173 -22.77 -28.31 40.53
C GLU A 173 -23.55 -27.26 39.73
N ALA A 174 -22.89 -26.53 38.83
CA ALA A 174 -23.54 -25.63 37.88
C ALA A 174 -24.50 -26.41 36.96
N ALA A 175 -24.06 -27.53 36.37
CA ALA A 175 -24.87 -28.35 35.48
C ALA A 175 -26.11 -28.94 36.17
N LYS A 176 -25.95 -29.42 37.42
CA LYS A 176 -27.08 -29.91 38.22
C LYS A 176 -28.09 -28.80 38.55
N SER A 177 -27.60 -27.61 38.91
CA SER A 177 -28.43 -26.44 39.23
C SER A 177 -29.17 -25.92 38.00
N SER A 178 -28.51 -25.96 36.83
CA SER A 178 -29.08 -25.60 35.53
C SER A 178 -30.30 -26.46 35.18
N LEU A 179 -30.18 -27.78 35.32
CA LEU A 179 -31.28 -28.73 35.09
C LEU A 179 -32.43 -28.56 36.09
N LYS A 180 -32.12 -28.17 37.33
CA LYS A 180 -33.12 -27.83 38.37
C LYS A 180 -33.75 -26.45 38.18
N LYS A 181 -33.26 -25.66 37.23
CA LYS A 181 -33.68 -24.27 36.98
C LYS A 181 -33.45 -23.35 38.18
N GLU A 182 -32.37 -23.56 38.92
CA GLU A 182 -31.94 -22.73 40.06
C GLU A 182 -31.05 -21.58 39.55
N GLU A 183 -31.65 -20.50 39.04
CA GLU A 183 -30.94 -19.43 38.29
C GLU A 183 -29.78 -18.77 39.03
N PRO A 184 -29.92 -18.25 40.28
CA PRO A 184 -28.81 -17.59 40.96
C PRO A 184 -27.64 -18.54 41.21
N ARG A 185 -27.96 -19.79 41.57
CA ARG A 185 -26.97 -20.82 41.91
C ARG A 185 -26.24 -21.34 40.68
N THR A 186 -26.97 -21.46 39.56
CA THR A 186 -26.39 -21.85 38.27
C THR A 186 -25.40 -20.79 37.80
N ALA A 187 -25.79 -19.51 37.83
CA ALA A 187 -24.92 -18.41 37.44
C ALA A 187 -23.68 -18.31 38.33
N GLU A 188 -23.83 -18.44 39.65
CA GLU A 188 -22.72 -18.37 40.61
C GLU A 188 -21.68 -19.48 40.38
N PHE A 189 -22.09 -20.75 40.31
CA PHE A 189 -21.13 -21.84 40.09
C PHE A 189 -20.52 -21.82 38.69
N PHE A 190 -21.29 -21.41 37.68
CA PHE A 190 -20.78 -21.28 36.32
C PHE A 190 -19.71 -20.18 36.22
N GLN A 191 -19.97 -19.01 36.81
CA GLN A 191 -19.00 -17.91 36.92
C GLN A 191 -17.70 -18.40 37.59
N GLN A 192 -17.80 -19.07 38.74
CA GLN A 192 -16.64 -19.60 39.45
C GLN A 192 -15.86 -20.65 38.64
N ALA A 193 -16.55 -21.48 37.84
CA ALA A 193 -15.88 -22.42 36.94
C ALA A 193 -15.08 -21.70 35.83
N CYS A 194 -15.66 -20.66 35.21
CA CYS A 194 -14.95 -19.83 34.23
C CYS A 194 -13.73 -19.12 34.84
N GLU A 195 -13.85 -18.57 36.05
CA GLU A 195 -12.74 -17.97 36.80
C GLU A 195 -11.64 -18.99 37.11
N GLN A 196 -12.01 -20.20 37.54
CA GLN A 196 -11.03 -21.26 37.79
C GLN A 196 -10.28 -21.69 36.52
N LEU A 197 -10.95 -21.68 35.36
CA LEU A 197 -10.31 -21.94 34.07
C LEU A 197 -9.33 -20.82 33.68
N LEU A 198 -9.68 -19.57 33.94
CA LEU A 198 -8.76 -18.43 33.77
C LEU A 198 -7.53 -18.57 34.69
N GLU A 199 -7.73 -18.86 35.97
CA GLU A 199 -6.62 -19.12 36.92
C GLU A 199 -5.70 -20.23 36.40
N SER A 200 -6.26 -21.27 35.78
CA SER A 200 -5.49 -22.38 35.19
C SER A 200 -4.63 -21.91 34.01
N ARG A 201 -5.16 -21.02 33.15
CA ARG A 201 -4.41 -20.38 32.05
C ARG A 201 -3.27 -19.50 32.58
N GLU A 202 -3.53 -18.73 33.62
CA GLU A 202 -2.56 -17.79 34.20
C GLU A 202 -1.35 -18.49 34.87
N LYS A 203 -1.48 -19.78 35.23
CA LYS A 203 -0.38 -20.58 35.77
C LYS A 203 0.79 -20.77 34.80
N PHE A 204 0.50 -20.84 33.49
CA PHE A 204 1.55 -20.99 32.47
C PHE A 204 1.85 -19.69 31.71
N TYR A 205 0.94 -18.71 31.74
CA TYR A 205 1.20 -17.37 31.21
C TYR A 205 0.42 -16.31 32.00
N SER A 206 1.10 -15.59 32.89
CA SER A 206 0.51 -14.67 33.85
C SER A 206 0.27 -13.25 33.32
N VAL A 207 0.71 -12.94 32.10
CA VAL A 207 0.49 -11.63 31.46
C VAL A 207 -0.89 -11.63 30.78
N ASP A 208 -1.49 -10.45 30.66
CA ASP A 208 -2.73 -10.29 29.93
C ASP A 208 -2.58 -10.73 28.47
N ALA A 209 -3.63 -11.37 27.96
CA ALA A 209 -3.76 -11.72 26.55
C ALA A 209 -4.87 -10.86 25.94
N HIS A 210 -4.70 -10.51 24.67
CA HIS A 210 -5.56 -9.59 23.94
C HIS A 210 -6.13 -10.24 22.69
N LEU A 211 -7.39 -9.95 22.41
CA LEU A 211 -8.07 -10.34 21.18
C LEU A 211 -8.57 -9.08 20.48
N ILE A 212 -8.33 -8.98 19.18
CA ILE A 212 -8.80 -7.86 18.36
C ILE A 212 -9.89 -8.39 17.43
N ASP A 213 -11.13 -7.96 17.63
CA ASP A 213 -12.21 -8.21 16.66
C ASP A 213 -12.11 -7.21 15.50
N LEU A 214 -11.58 -7.67 14.36
CA LEU A 214 -11.43 -6.90 13.13
C LEU A 214 -12.61 -7.22 12.17
N CYS A 215 -13.60 -6.34 12.16
CA CYS A 215 -14.78 -6.48 11.30
C CYS A 215 -14.54 -5.75 9.97
N LEU A 216 -14.62 -6.48 8.86
CA LEU A 216 -14.44 -5.95 7.51
C LEU A 216 -15.76 -5.37 6.99
N LEU A 217 -15.84 -4.06 6.76
CA LEU A 217 -17.06 -3.48 6.21
C LEU A 217 -17.12 -3.68 4.70
N SER A 218 -18.29 -4.08 4.20
CA SER A 218 -18.61 -3.99 2.77
C SER A 218 -19.73 -2.99 2.54
N ALA A 219 -19.80 -2.45 1.32
CA ALA A 219 -20.88 -1.56 0.93
C ALA A 219 -22.27 -2.24 0.99
N GLY A 220 -22.34 -3.57 1.10
CA GLY A 220 -23.59 -4.32 1.22
C GLY A 220 -24.07 -4.57 2.66
N MET A 221 -23.47 -3.90 3.66
CA MET A 221 -23.92 -3.96 5.05
C MET A 221 -25.38 -3.50 5.19
N THR A 222 -26.16 -4.18 6.04
CA THR A 222 -27.54 -3.78 6.36
C THR A 222 -27.62 -3.00 7.68
N ALA A 223 -28.73 -2.29 7.92
CA ALA A 223 -28.98 -1.62 9.20
C ALA A 223 -29.04 -2.60 10.37
N GLU A 224 -29.57 -3.81 10.15
CA GLU A 224 -29.59 -4.89 11.14
C GLU A 224 -28.17 -5.33 11.51
N ASP A 225 -27.28 -5.47 10.52
CA ASP A 225 -25.87 -5.80 10.77
C ASP A 225 -25.20 -4.69 11.61
N ALA A 226 -25.41 -3.42 11.26
CA ALA A 226 -24.84 -2.29 12.00
C ALA A 226 -25.34 -2.23 13.45
N GLN A 227 -26.64 -2.42 13.67
CA GLN A 227 -27.23 -2.50 15.01
C GLN A 227 -26.65 -3.67 15.81
N ALA A 228 -26.47 -4.84 15.19
CA ALA A 228 -25.87 -6.00 15.83
C ALA A 228 -24.41 -5.75 16.26
N LEU A 229 -23.63 -5.04 15.43
CA LEU A 229 -22.28 -4.62 15.81
C LEU A 229 -22.31 -3.70 17.04
N CYS A 230 -23.16 -2.68 17.05
CA CYS A 230 -23.26 -1.73 18.17
C CYS A 230 -23.82 -2.35 19.45
N ALA A 231 -24.62 -3.42 19.34
CA ALA A 231 -25.12 -4.19 20.48
C ALA A 231 -24.08 -5.17 21.05
N SER A 232 -22.88 -5.25 20.47
CA SER A 232 -21.81 -6.13 20.95
C SER A 232 -21.33 -5.71 22.35
N GLU A 233 -20.90 -6.71 23.12
CA GLU A 233 -20.49 -6.52 24.51
C GLU A 233 -19.07 -5.93 24.60
N HIS A 234 -18.27 -6.18 23.57
CA HIS A 234 -16.92 -5.66 23.36
C HIS A 234 -16.89 -4.57 22.28
N THR A 235 -15.72 -3.95 22.11
CA THR A 235 -15.48 -3.02 21.01
C THR A 235 -15.10 -3.76 19.74
N VAL A 236 -15.77 -3.42 18.64
CA VAL A 236 -15.50 -3.93 17.29
C VAL A 236 -14.60 -2.94 16.56
N ASN A 237 -13.50 -3.41 15.99
CA ASN A 237 -12.61 -2.62 15.14
C ASN A 237 -13.09 -2.72 13.69
N LEU A 238 -13.75 -1.68 13.20
CA LEU A 238 -14.36 -1.65 11.88
C LEU A 238 -13.33 -1.17 10.84
N LEU A 239 -12.87 -2.09 10.00
CA LEU A 239 -11.96 -1.80 8.89
C LEU A 239 -12.76 -1.38 7.65
N CYS A 240 -12.62 -0.12 7.24
CA CYS A 240 -13.28 0.42 6.06
C CYS A 240 -12.59 1.68 5.55
N THR A 241 -12.75 1.99 4.26
CA THR A 241 -12.47 3.34 3.73
C THR A 241 -13.70 4.23 3.88
N SER A 242 -13.52 5.55 3.85
CA SER A 242 -14.66 6.47 3.91
C SER A 242 -15.59 6.31 2.69
N GLU A 243 -15.05 5.99 1.50
CA GLU A 243 -15.86 5.73 0.31
C GLU A 243 -16.80 4.53 0.50
N VAL A 244 -16.31 3.42 1.07
CA VAL A 244 -17.13 2.22 1.31
C VAL A 244 -18.19 2.51 2.37
N LEU A 245 -17.81 3.21 3.44
CA LEU A 245 -18.73 3.63 4.50
C LEU A 245 -19.85 4.54 3.96
N LYS A 246 -19.49 5.56 3.18
CA LYS A 246 -20.44 6.46 2.52
C LYS A 246 -21.42 5.70 1.63
N LYS A 247 -20.92 4.76 0.82
CA LYS A 247 -21.77 3.90 -0.02
C LYS A 247 -22.74 3.03 0.79
N ALA A 248 -22.36 2.59 1.99
CA ALA A 248 -23.25 1.84 2.88
C ALA A 248 -24.33 2.76 3.46
N ILE A 249 -23.96 3.95 3.96
CA ILE A 249 -24.89 4.94 4.53
C ILE A 249 -25.87 5.47 3.47
N ASP A 250 -25.40 5.69 2.24
CA ASP A 250 -26.23 6.12 1.11
C ASP A 250 -27.31 5.07 0.77
N GLN A 251 -27.07 3.79 1.04
CA GLN A 251 -28.07 2.73 0.86
C GLN A 251 -29.11 2.72 1.98
N SER A 252 -28.70 3.01 3.22
CA SER A 252 -29.61 3.17 4.36
C SER A 252 -29.03 4.12 5.41
N PRO A 253 -29.63 5.31 5.63
CA PRO A 253 -29.19 6.25 6.66
C PRO A 253 -29.21 5.70 8.09
N GLU A 254 -30.02 4.66 8.35
CA GLU A 254 -30.06 3.97 9.65
C GLU A 254 -28.72 3.31 10.01
N ILE A 255 -27.93 2.92 9.01
CA ILE A 255 -26.55 2.42 9.21
C ILE A 255 -25.69 3.52 9.84
N GLY A 256 -25.75 4.74 9.29
CA GLY A 256 -25.01 5.88 9.81
C GLY A 256 -25.40 6.22 11.25
N GLN A 257 -26.70 6.24 11.54
CA GLN A 257 -27.21 6.49 12.90
C GLN A 257 -26.71 5.44 13.90
N ALA A 258 -26.78 4.15 13.54
CA ALA A 258 -26.28 3.07 14.38
C ALA A 258 -24.78 3.19 14.62
N LEU A 259 -23.99 3.44 13.57
CA LEU A 259 -22.53 3.54 13.68
C LEU A 259 -22.08 4.76 14.49
N VAL A 260 -22.70 5.95 14.31
CA VAL A 260 -22.45 7.13 15.15
C VAL A 260 -22.69 6.81 16.63
N GLN A 261 -23.81 6.16 16.94
CA GLN A 261 -24.10 5.73 18.31
C GLN A 261 -23.05 4.71 18.82
N GLY A 262 -22.62 3.78 17.98
CA GLY A 262 -21.60 2.79 18.30
C GLY A 262 -20.23 3.41 18.60
N VAL A 263 -19.83 4.42 17.81
CA VAL A 263 -18.59 5.18 18.03
C VAL A 263 -18.67 5.97 19.33
N HIS A 264 -19.75 6.74 19.55
CA HIS A 264 -19.93 7.53 20.78
C HIS A 264 -19.99 6.69 22.06
N SER A 265 -20.46 5.45 21.97
CA SER A 265 -20.51 4.52 23.11
C SER A 265 -19.25 3.68 23.27
N GLY A 266 -18.23 3.87 22.42
CA GLY A 266 -16.98 3.10 22.44
C GLY A 266 -17.13 1.64 21.98
N LYS A 267 -18.26 1.30 21.35
CA LYS A 267 -18.55 -0.05 20.82
C LYS A 267 -17.98 -0.28 19.44
N ILE A 268 -17.73 0.78 18.69
CA ILE A 268 -17.07 0.74 17.38
C ILE A 268 -15.82 1.62 17.45
N SER A 269 -14.69 1.08 17.03
CA SER A 269 -13.45 1.82 16.73
C SER A 269 -13.18 1.72 15.23
N ILE A 270 -12.69 2.81 14.62
CA ILE A 270 -12.51 2.90 13.17
C ILE A 270 -11.05 2.64 12.80
N VAL A 271 -10.86 1.67 11.90
CA VAL A 271 -9.58 1.38 11.26
C VAL A 271 -9.69 1.78 9.79
N GLY A 272 -8.94 2.79 9.36
CA GLY A 272 -9.12 3.37 8.03
C GLY A 272 -8.23 4.59 7.79
N GLY A 273 -8.78 5.65 7.18
CA GLY A 273 -8.12 6.96 7.07
C GLY A 273 -7.99 7.48 5.64
N GLU A 274 -7.76 6.59 4.67
CA GLU A 274 -7.82 6.96 3.25
C GLU A 274 -9.28 7.01 2.77
N GLN A 275 -9.57 7.91 1.82
CA GLN A 275 -10.89 7.99 1.20
C GLN A 275 -11.20 6.73 0.39
N SER A 276 -10.26 6.34 -0.46
CA SER A 276 -10.30 5.14 -1.29
C SER A 276 -8.95 4.45 -1.27
N GLU A 277 -8.95 3.13 -1.45
CA GLU A 277 -7.73 2.36 -1.56
C GLU A 277 -7.15 2.47 -2.98
N THR A 278 -6.12 3.27 -3.13
CA THR A 278 -5.40 3.49 -4.40
C THR A 278 -4.08 2.71 -4.42
N PRO A 279 -3.43 2.50 -5.59
CA PRO A 279 -2.07 1.95 -5.66
C PRO A 279 -1.03 2.99 -5.18
N SER A 280 -1.17 3.45 -3.93
CA SER A 280 -0.54 4.63 -3.37
C SER A 280 1.00 4.67 -3.46
N PRO A 281 1.77 3.56 -3.42
CA PRO A 281 3.21 3.62 -3.61
C PRO A 281 3.62 4.06 -5.04
N LEU A 282 2.75 3.81 -6.03
CA LEU A 282 2.98 4.17 -7.44
C LEU A 282 2.45 5.58 -7.80
N LEU A 283 1.86 6.29 -6.84
CA LEU A 283 1.30 7.64 -7.01
C LEU A 283 2.12 8.67 -6.22
N SER A 284 1.77 9.95 -6.36
CA SER A 284 2.49 11.05 -5.72
C SER A 284 2.11 11.21 -4.24
N LEU A 285 2.97 11.85 -3.45
CA LEU A 285 2.61 12.19 -2.06
C LEU A 285 1.44 13.17 -1.99
N GLN A 286 1.23 14.01 -3.00
CA GLN A 286 0.05 14.88 -3.05
C GLN A 286 -1.24 14.08 -3.26
N SER A 287 -1.17 12.97 -4.01
CA SER A 287 -2.30 12.05 -4.14
C SER A 287 -2.62 11.38 -2.80
N LEU A 288 -1.60 10.91 -2.09
CA LEU A 288 -1.77 10.31 -0.77
C LEU A 288 -2.29 11.33 0.26
N ARG A 289 -1.76 12.56 0.25
CA ARG A 289 -2.25 13.67 1.08
C ARG A 289 -3.73 13.92 0.85
N TRP A 290 -4.17 14.01 -0.41
CA TRP A 290 -5.58 14.23 -0.73
C TRP A 290 -6.46 13.06 -0.30
N GLN A 291 -6.01 11.80 -0.47
CA GLN A 291 -6.75 10.63 0.01
C GLN A 291 -7.00 10.70 1.52
N PHE A 292 -6.02 11.16 2.30
CA PHE A 292 -6.18 11.38 3.74
C PHE A 292 -7.01 12.62 4.07
N GLU A 293 -6.79 13.76 3.42
CA GLU A 293 -7.58 14.99 3.62
C GLU A 293 -9.08 14.70 3.40
N GLN A 294 -9.42 14.03 2.29
CA GLN A 294 -10.81 13.64 1.99
C GLN A 294 -11.33 12.54 2.91
N GLY A 295 -10.52 11.51 3.19
CA GLY A 295 -10.94 10.39 4.02
C GLY A 295 -11.28 10.86 5.43
N MET A 296 -10.37 11.61 6.06
CA MET A 296 -10.57 12.16 7.40
C MET A 296 -11.75 13.11 7.50
N GLN A 297 -11.93 13.98 6.50
CA GLN A 297 -13.09 14.85 6.45
C GLN A 297 -14.40 14.05 6.32
N GLU A 298 -14.43 13.03 5.46
CA GLU A 298 -15.62 12.20 5.28
C GLU A 298 -15.92 11.35 6.53
N TYR A 299 -14.93 10.84 7.26
CA TYR A 299 -15.19 10.18 8.56
C TYR A 299 -15.77 11.14 9.58
N GLU A 300 -15.23 12.36 9.70
CA GLU A 300 -15.77 13.40 10.58
C GLU A 300 -17.24 13.73 10.23
N GLU A 301 -17.54 13.87 8.93
CA GLU A 301 -18.90 14.15 8.45
C GLU A 301 -19.89 12.99 8.67
N LEU A 302 -19.43 11.74 8.53
CA LEU A 302 -20.29 10.56 8.57
C LEU A 302 -20.43 9.95 9.97
N LEU A 303 -19.40 10.05 10.81
CA LEU A 303 -19.29 9.37 12.11
C LEU A 303 -19.02 10.33 13.28
N GLU A 304 -18.87 11.64 13.04
CA GLU A 304 -18.52 12.64 14.05
C GLU A 304 -17.17 12.36 14.74
N THR A 305 -16.31 11.53 14.13
CA THR A 305 -14.99 11.15 14.65
C THR A 305 -14.08 10.73 13.48
N PRO A 306 -12.83 11.22 13.38
CA PRO A 306 -11.91 10.80 12.35
C PRO A 306 -11.22 9.49 12.74
N ALA A 307 -10.76 8.73 11.74
CA ALA A 307 -10.02 7.48 12.00
C ALA A 307 -8.72 7.75 12.78
N GLN A 308 -8.50 6.99 13.86
CA GLN A 308 -7.29 7.11 14.70
C GLN A 308 -6.23 6.05 14.37
N VAL A 309 -6.68 4.88 13.88
CA VAL A 309 -5.83 3.76 13.49
C VAL A 309 -5.87 3.60 11.98
N TRP A 310 -4.70 3.57 11.35
CA TRP A 310 -4.62 3.32 9.92
C TRP A 310 -4.72 1.84 9.61
N GLY A 311 -5.47 1.48 8.57
CA GLY A 311 -5.47 0.14 8.01
C GLY A 311 -6.24 0.10 6.70
N ARG A 312 -5.96 -0.91 5.89
CA ARG A 312 -6.58 -1.10 4.57
C ARG A 312 -6.59 -2.57 4.16
N MET A 313 -7.43 -2.92 3.18
CA MET A 313 -7.53 -4.27 2.65
C MET A 313 -6.50 -4.53 1.55
N THR A 314 -6.40 -3.66 0.56
CA THR A 314 -5.48 -3.82 -0.59
C THR A 314 -4.08 -3.29 -0.32
N PHE A 315 -3.10 -3.70 -1.12
CA PHE A 315 -1.72 -3.24 -0.99
C PHE A 315 -1.55 -1.72 -1.11
N GLY A 316 -0.91 -1.10 -0.12
CA GLY A 316 -0.58 0.34 -0.13
C GLY A 316 0.54 0.71 0.83
N LEU A 317 1.38 -0.26 1.23
CA LEU A 317 2.47 -0.04 2.19
C LEU A 317 3.66 0.63 1.51
N SER A 318 4.25 1.62 2.19
CA SER A 318 5.43 2.34 1.73
C SER A 318 6.23 2.89 2.90
N THR A 319 7.50 3.19 2.67
CA THR A 319 8.39 3.74 3.70
C THR A 319 8.13 5.20 4.06
N GLN A 320 7.29 5.91 3.30
CA GLN A 320 6.85 7.27 3.63
C GLN A 320 5.59 7.31 4.49
N LEU A 321 4.87 6.19 4.58
CA LEU A 321 3.56 6.17 5.21
C LEU A 321 3.59 6.61 6.69
N PRO A 322 4.53 6.18 7.56
CA PRO A 322 4.53 6.64 8.95
C PRO A 322 4.68 8.16 9.10
N MET A 323 5.42 8.81 8.18
CA MET A 323 5.52 10.28 8.15
C MET A 323 4.17 10.91 7.81
N MET A 324 3.48 10.37 6.79
CA MET A 324 2.16 10.85 6.39
C MET A 324 1.13 10.66 7.51
N LEU A 325 1.06 9.46 8.11
CA LEU A 325 0.15 9.14 9.21
C LEU A 325 0.29 10.12 10.38
N LYS A 326 1.54 10.40 10.77
CA LYS A 326 1.85 11.36 11.84
C LYS A 326 1.38 12.78 11.49
N LYS A 327 1.51 13.22 10.23
CA LYS A 327 1.02 14.54 9.77
C LYS A 327 -0.50 14.66 9.76
N PHE A 328 -1.22 13.54 9.67
CA PHE A 328 -2.68 13.47 9.82
C PHE A 328 -3.12 13.16 11.25
N GLY A 329 -2.21 13.18 12.23
CA GLY A 329 -2.53 12.96 13.64
C GLY A 329 -2.76 11.50 14.04
N MET A 330 -2.60 10.55 13.11
CA MET A 330 -2.74 9.13 13.39
C MET A 330 -1.51 8.62 14.15
N LYS A 331 -1.74 7.92 15.27
CA LYS A 331 -0.68 7.42 16.14
C LYS A 331 -0.34 5.96 15.91
N SER A 332 -1.24 5.22 15.28
CA SER A 332 -1.17 3.77 15.19
C SER A 332 -1.58 3.27 13.81
N ALA A 333 -1.05 2.12 13.42
CA ALA A 333 -1.29 1.50 12.14
C ALA A 333 -1.39 -0.02 12.29
N TYR A 334 -2.31 -0.62 11.54
CA TYR A 334 -2.27 -2.03 11.21
C TYR A 334 -1.38 -2.21 9.99
N HIS A 335 -0.13 -2.59 10.24
CA HIS A 335 0.90 -2.85 9.22
C HIS A 335 0.68 -4.23 8.61
N LEU A 336 -0.42 -4.37 7.90
CA LEU A 336 -0.77 -5.58 7.17
C LEU A 336 -1.79 -5.22 6.10
N VAL A 337 -1.78 -5.97 5.01
CA VAL A 337 -2.82 -5.91 3.97
C VAL A 337 -3.41 -7.29 3.77
N LEU A 338 -4.72 -7.34 3.51
CA LEU A 338 -5.50 -8.58 3.35
C LEU A 338 -5.48 -9.11 1.90
N ASP A 339 -4.91 -8.34 0.98
CA ASP A 339 -4.71 -8.68 -0.43
C ASP A 339 -3.28 -9.18 -0.70
N ASP A 340 -2.99 -9.49 -1.97
CA ASP A 340 -1.66 -9.85 -2.44
C ASP A 340 -0.61 -8.74 -2.19
N GLY A 341 0.66 -9.13 -2.27
CA GLY A 341 1.81 -8.22 -2.22
C GLY A 341 2.96 -8.86 -1.47
N VAL A 342 4.13 -8.21 -1.51
CA VAL A 342 5.26 -8.57 -0.65
C VAL A 342 5.51 -7.41 0.29
N TYR A 343 5.57 -7.72 1.57
CA TYR A 343 5.90 -6.81 2.65
C TYR A 343 6.61 -7.61 3.75
N PRO A 344 7.35 -6.95 4.65
CA PRO A 344 7.91 -7.62 5.82
C PRO A 344 6.81 -8.35 6.60
N ASP A 345 6.99 -9.67 6.78
CA ASP A 345 6.01 -10.57 7.39
C ASP A 345 6.41 -10.98 8.83
N ASP A 346 7.36 -10.25 9.43
CA ASP A 346 7.70 -10.38 10.84
C ASP A 346 6.46 -9.99 11.69
N GLU A 347 5.70 -11.00 12.12
CA GLU A 347 4.49 -10.82 12.92
C GLU A 347 4.83 -10.31 14.32
N GLN A 348 4.43 -9.07 14.62
CA GLN A 348 4.62 -8.41 15.91
C GLN A 348 3.30 -7.82 16.39
N SER A 349 2.99 -8.05 17.65
CA SER A 349 1.79 -7.58 18.35
C SER A 349 1.86 -6.06 18.57
N HIS A 350 3.02 -5.51 18.92
CA HIS A 350 3.21 -4.07 19.11
C HIS A 350 4.67 -3.68 18.82
N PHE A 351 4.88 -2.80 17.83
CA PHE A 351 6.19 -2.28 17.47
C PHE A 351 6.13 -0.81 17.06
N SER A 352 7.27 -0.12 17.03
CA SER A 352 7.33 1.25 16.53
C SER A 352 7.73 1.24 15.05
N TRP A 353 6.80 1.53 14.14
CA TRP A 353 7.04 1.57 12.70
C TRP A 353 7.65 2.90 12.29
N GLU A 354 8.88 2.87 11.77
CA GLU A 354 9.66 4.06 11.42
C GLU A 354 9.66 4.36 9.91
N SER A 355 9.42 5.63 9.55
CA SER A 355 9.64 6.14 8.20
C SER A 355 11.12 6.37 7.93
N ARG A 356 11.49 6.60 6.67
CA ARG A 356 12.88 6.89 6.30
C ARG A 356 13.42 8.23 6.79
N GLY A 357 12.52 9.13 7.20
CA GLY A 357 12.81 10.41 7.84
C GLY A 357 12.85 10.36 9.37
N GLY A 358 12.66 9.17 9.98
CA GLY A 358 12.68 8.99 11.43
C GLY A 358 11.34 9.27 12.12
N ALA A 359 10.26 9.49 11.35
CA ALA A 359 8.92 9.61 11.94
C ALA A 359 8.39 8.22 12.32
N THR A 360 7.91 8.07 13.54
CA THR A 360 7.42 6.79 14.06
C THR A 360 5.91 6.83 14.34
N VAL A 361 5.24 5.70 14.11
CA VAL A 361 3.88 5.40 14.57
C VAL A 361 3.88 4.01 15.22
N GLN A 362 2.94 3.72 16.13
CA GLN A 362 2.80 2.36 16.66
C GLN A 362 2.21 1.44 15.58
N GLY A 363 2.62 0.18 15.58
CA GLY A 363 2.29 -0.80 14.56
C GLY A 363 1.91 -2.15 15.16
N ILE A 364 0.99 -2.85 14.51
CA ILE A 364 0.74 -4.29 14.67
C ILE A 364 0.79 -4.95 13.29
N SER A 365 1.47 -6.09 13.16
CA SER A 365 1.64 -6.84 11.90
C SER A 365 1.14 -8.29 12.00
N ARG A 366 0.36 -8.61 13.04
CA ARG A 366 -0.24 -9.93 13.25
C ARG A 366 -1.16 -10.30 12.09
N ILE A 367 -0.95 -11.46 11.46
CA ILE A 367 -1.82 -11.94 10.38
C ILE A 367 -3.18 -12.32 10.97
N PRO A 368 -4.29 -11.77 10.45
CA PRO A 368 -5.59 -11.99 11.07
C PRO A 368 -6.10 -13.41 10.78
N LEU A 369 -6.67 -14.02 11.82
CA LEU A 369 -7.33 -15.32 11.75
C LEU A 369 -8.80 -15.11 11.38
N SER A 370 -9.23 -15.64 10.24
CA SER A 370 -10.65 -15.67 9.89
C SER A 370 -11.43 -16.55 10.87
N VAL A 371 -12.37 -15.95 11.62
CA VAL A 371 -13.24 -16.70 12.54
C VAL A 371 -14.44 -17.34 11.84
N GLU A 372 -14.54 -17.22 10.51
CA GLU A 372 -15.58 -17.89 9.73
C GLU A 372 -15.30 -19.39 9.54
N ASN A 373 -14.04 -19.80 9.68
CA ASN A 373 -13.59 -21.16 9.48
C ASN A 373 -13.23 -21.84 10.81
N ALA A 374 -13.84 -22.98 11.10
CA ALA A 374 -13.54 -23.85 12.25
C ALA A 374 -12.05 -24.20 12.33
N SER A 375 -11.45 -24.55 11.18
CA SER A 375 -10.03 -24.90 11.09
C SER A 375 -9.12 -23.76 11.56
N THR A 376 -9.53 -22.51 11.32
CA THR A 376 -8.79 -21.33 11.77
C THR A 376 -9.06 -21.00 13.24
N VAL A 377 -10.27 -21.21 13.75
CA VAL A 377 -10.60 -21.05 15.18
C VAL A 377 -9.72 -21.97 16.05
N LEU A 378 -9.47 -23.20 15.60
CA LEU A 378 -8.56 -24.14 16.29
C LEU A 378 -7.09 -23.68 16.32
N LYS A 379 -6.70 -22.71 15.48
CA LYS A 379 -5.34 -22.15 15.44
C LYS A 379 -5.15 -20.90 16.30
N ILE A 380 -6.22 -20.34 16.88
CA ILE A 380 -6.11 -19.21 17.82
C ILE A 380 -5.11 -19.51 18.95
N PRO A 381 -5.10 -20.70 19.57
CA PRO A 381 -4.14 -21.04 20.62
C PRO A 381 -2.68 -21.05 20.13
N GLU A 382 -2.42 -21.55 18.93
CA GLU A 382 -1.08 -21.55 18.33
C GLU A 382 -0.60 -20.11 18.11
N ARG A 383 -1.47 -19.25 17.58
CA ARG A 383 -1.14 -17.84 17.36
C ARG A 383 -0.89 -17.07 18.65
N LEU A 384 -1.68 -17.34 19.70
CA LEU A 384 -1.43 -16.77 21.02
C LEU A 384 -0.10 -17.27 21.60
N ALA A 385 0.19 -18.57 21.50
CA ALA A 385 1.46 -19.13 21.97
C ALA A 385 2.68 -18.54 21.22
N GLU A 386 2.57 -18.36 19.90
CA GLU A 386 3.59 -17.67 19.11
C GLU A 386 3.85 -16.25 19.64
N ALA A 387 2.79 -15.49 19.93
CA ALA A 387 2.89 -14.13 20.47
C ALA A 387 3.44 -14.09 21.90
N MET A 388 3.02 -15.02 22.75
CA MET A 388 3.52 -15.18 24.12
C MET A 388 5.03 -15.47 24.16
N ASN A 389 5.50 -16.32 23.24
CA ASN A 389 6.89 -16.76 23.19
C ASN A 389 7.82 -15.76 22.51
N HIS A 390 7.39 -15.11 21.42
CA HIS A 390 8.25 -14.23 20.63
C HIS A 390 8.21 -12.77 21.06
N ASP A 391 7.03 -12.23 21.36
CA ASP A 391 6.85 -10.79 21.60
C ASP A 391 6.73 -10.45 23.09
N HIS A 392 6.43 -11.46 23.91
CA HIS A 392 5.99 -11.29 25.30
C HIS A 392 4.73 -10.42 25.45
N LEU A 393 3.98 -10.25 24.35
CA LEU A 393 2.70 -9.56 24.31
C LEU A 393 1.71 -10.44 23.51
N ALA A 394 0.87 -11.16 24.25
CA ALA A 394 -0.07 -12.11 23.71
C ALA A 394 -1.23 -11.39 23.02
N CYS A 395 -1.23 -11.34 21.69
CA CYS A 395 -2.30 -10.72 20.92
C CYS A 395 -2.65 -11.57 19.70
N ALA A 396 -3.93 -11.78 19.44
CA ALA A 396 -4.45 -12.38 18.21
C ALA A 396 -5.50 -11.47 17.57
N VAL A 397 -5.38 -11.28 16.25
CA VAL A 397 -6.34 -10.52 15.46
C VAL A 397 -7.32 -11.49 14.81
N LEU A 398 -8.60 -11.30 15.03
CA LEU A 398 -9.70 -12.15 14.57
C LEU A 398 -10.50 -11.39 13.51
N ALA A 399 -10.46 -11.84 12.25
CA ALA A 399 -11.15 -11.17 11.15
C ALA A 399 -12.49 -11.83 10.80
N ARG A 400 -13.48 -10.99 10.50
CA ARG A 400 -14.83 -11.43 10.08
C ARG A 400 -15.55 -10.40 9.23
N TRP A 401 -16.56 -10.84 8.49
CA TRP A 401 -17.59 -9.95 7.99
C TRP A 401 -18.61 -9.60 9.11
N PRO A 402 -19.47 -8.59 8.93
CA PRO A 402 -20.44 -8.19 9.96
C PRO A 402 -21.37 -9.34 10.37
N LYS A 403 -21.74 -10.18 9.40
CA LYS A 403 -22.62 -11.33 9.58
C LYS A 403 -21.83 -12.63 9.55
N ILE A 404 -21.70 -13.28 10.71
CA ILE A 404 -21.14 -14.63 10.82
C ILE A 404 -22.26 -15.66 10.90
N ARG A 405 -22.08 -16.80 10.24
CA ARG A 405 -23.04 -17.92 10.28
C ARG A 405 -22.70 -18.99 11.31
N ASN A 406 -21.43 -19.12 11.66
CA ASN A 406 -20.98 -20.12 12.61
C ASN A 406 -21.10 -19.61 14.06
N PRO A 407 -21.09 -20.52 15.05
CA PRO A 407 -21.31 -20.15 16.44
C PRO A 407 -20.01 -19.83 17.22
N TRP A 408 -18.84 -20.27 16.76
CA TRP A 408 -17.62 -20.33 17.59
C TRP A 408 -17.07 -18.96 17.98
N PHE A 409 -17.20 -17.96 17.12
CA PHE A 409 -16.84 -16.59 17.50
C PHE A 409 -17.71 -16.08 18.66
N PHE A 410 -19.01 -16.34 18.60
CA PHE A 410 -19.94 -15.97 19.67
C PHE A 410 -19.70 -16.79 20.94
N ASP A 411 -19.17 -18.01 20.85
CA ASP A 411 -18.75 -18.78 22.02
C ASP A 411 -17.62 -18.06 22.79
N LEU A 412 -16.63 -17.50 22.08
CA LEU A 412 -15.57 -16.69 22.70
C LEU A 412 -16.16 -15.48 23.45
N LEU A 413 -17.08 -14.77 22.80
CA LEU A 413 -17.74 -13.60 23.38
C LEU A 413 -18.59 -13.94 24.61
N ARG A 414 -19.30 -15.08 24.57
CA ARG A 414 -20.13 -15.54 25.70
C ARG A 414 -19.27 -15.80 26.94
N ILE A 415 -18.17 -16.54 26.80
CA ILE A 415 -17.32 -16.87 27.94
C ILE A 415 -16.57 -15.64 28.47
N GLN A 416 -16.20 -14.70 27.60
CA GLN A 416 -15.59 -13.46 28.05
C GLN A 416 -16.44 -12.69 29.07
N LYS A 417 -17.78 -12.79 29.01
CA LYS A 417 -18.68 -12.16 30.00
C LYS A 417 -18.42 -12.63 31.42
N TYR A 418 -17.96 -13.86 31.58
CA TYR A 418 -17.65 -14.47 32.87
C TYR A 418 -16.18 -14.29 33.20
N ALA A 419 -15.28 -14.65 32.28
CA ALA A 419 -13.83 -14.48 32.46
C ALA A 419 -13.09 -14.39 31.10
N PRO A 420 -12.07 -13.52 30.95
CA PRO A 420 -11.26 -13.41 29.72
C PRO A 420 -10.22 -14.54 29.62
N VAL A 421 -10.70 -15.80 29.57
CA VAL A 421 -9.86 -17.00 29.62
C VAL A 421 -8.76 -17.00 28.57
N LEU A 422 -9.12 -16.76 27.30
CA LEU A 422 -8.16 -16.71 26.17
C LEU A 422 -7.56 -15.31 25.95
N GLY A 423 -8.22 -14.27 26.48
CA GLY A 423 -7.81 -12.89 26.33
C GLY A 423 -8.99 -11.93 26.39
N LYS A 424 -8.71 -10.64 26.54
CA LYS A 424 -9.70 -9.56 26.56
C LYS A 424 -9.88 -9.00 25.15
N PHE A 425 -11.13 -8.81 24.71
CA PHE A 425 -11.39 -8.07 23.48
C PHE A 425 -11.14 -6.56 23.68
N ASN A 426 -10.24 -5.99 22.89
CA ASN A 426 -9.89 -4.56 22.92
C ASN A 426 -10.11 -3.88 21.57
N SER A 427 -10.31 -2.56 21.58
CA SER A 427 -10.01 -1.77 20.39
C SER A 427 -8.50 -1.73 20.16
N LEU A 428 -8.08 -1.53 18.92
CA LEU A 428 -6.67 -1.32 18.59
C LEU A 428 -6.12 -0.07 19.30
N GLU A 429 -6.93 0.99 19.41
CA GLU A 429 -6.58 2.21 20.14
C GLU A 429 -6.24 1.89 21.60
N GLN A 430 -7.16 1.21 22.30
CA GLN A 430 -6.96 0.82 23.70
C GLN A 430 -5.76 -0.13 23.84
N PHE A 431 -5.60 -1.08 22.92
CA PHE A 431 -4.48 -2.01 22.93
C PHE A 431 -3.13 -1.28 22.84
N PHE A 432 -2.99 -0.29 21.95
CA PHE A 432 -1.75 0.50 21.84
C PHE A 432 -1.52 1.45 23.02
N GLU A 433 -2.58 1.91 23.69
CA GLU A 433 -2.47 2.77 24.87
C GLU A 433 -2.11 2.00 26.16
N GLU A 434 -2.61 0.78 26.29
CA GLU A 434 -2.45 -0.05 27.49
C GLU A 434 -1.20 -0.94 27.46
N THR A 435 -0.63 -1.17 26.28
CA THR A 435 0.53 -2.06 26.11
C THR A 435 1.78 -1.26 25.79
N ASP A 436 2.90 -1.65 26.39
CA ASP A 436 4.20 -1.07 26.05
C ASP A 436 4.72 -1.69 24.75
N ASN A 437 5.38 -0.88 23.93
CA ASN A 437 6.17 -1.43 22.84
C ASN A 437 7.50 -2.00 23.37
N SER A 438 8.11 -2.90 22.61
CA SER A 438 9.43 -3.47 22.95
C SER A 438 10.58 -2.45 22.99
N GLY A 439 10.31 -1.16 22.73
CA GLY A 439 11.27 -0.07 22.69
C GLY A 439 12.10 0.03 21.40
N HIS A 440 11.96 -0.91 20.48
CA HIS A 440 12.71 -0.92 19.22
C HIS A 440 11.89 -0.37 18.05
N SER A 441 12.43 0.64 17.37
CA SER A 441 11.91 1.10 16.09
C SER A 441 12.30 0.14 14.97
N VAL A 442 11.32 -0.19 14.13
CA VAL A 442 11.46 -1.05 12.97
C VAL A 442 11.39 -0.18 11.71
N GLY A 443 12.56 0.12 11.16
CA GLY A 443 12.72 0.82 9.89
C GLY A 443 12.88 -0.17 8.73
N HIS A 444 11.80 -0.51 8.05
CA HIS A 444 11.85 -1.39 6.87
C HIS A 444 12.41 -0.66 5.64
N GLU A 445 13.10 -1.40 4.78
CA GLU A 445 13.56 -0.87 3.50
C GLU A 445 12.49 -0.94 2.42
N GLN A 446 12.48 0.03 1.50
CA GLN A 446 11.49 0.11 0.43
C GLN A 446 11.51 -1.11 -0.49
N ARG A 447 12.67 -1.76 -0.69
CA ARG A 447 12.79 -3.00 -1.47
C ARG A 447 12.02 -4.20 -0.89
N HIS A 448 11.60 -4.14 0.37
CA HIS A 448 10.78 -5.18 1.00
C HIS A 448 9.28 -4.99 0.72
N TYR A 449 8.88 -3.81 0.24
CA TYR A 449 7.51 -3.52 -0.18
C TYR A 449 7.41 -3.61 -1.70
N LEU A 450 6.71 -4.63 -2.20
CA LEU A 450 6.49 -4.83 -3.62
C LEU A 450 5.00 -4.97 -3.91
N SER A 451 4.49 -4.10 -4.76
CA SER A 451 3.07 -4.08 -5.07
C SER A 451 2.67 -5.24 -5.99
N PRO A 452 1.47 -5.83 -5.82
CA PRO A 452 0.94 -6.85 -6.73
C PRO A 452 0.36 -6.23 -8.01
N ASN A 453 0.38 -4.90 -8.16
CA ASN A 453 -0.38 -4.16 -9.17
C ASN A 453 -0.15 -4.68 -10.60
N LEU A 454 1.10 -4.82 -11.05
CA LEU A 454 1.37 -5.28 -12.42
C LEU A 454 0.81 -6.69 -12.68
N ASP A 455 0.96 -7.60 -11.71
CA ASP A 455 0.48 -8.98 -11.82
C ASP A 455 -1.05 -9.05 -11.78
N GLN A 456 -1.69 -8.25 -10.92
CA GLN A 456 -3.15 -8.18 -10.83
C GLN A 456 -3.76 -7.58 -12.10
N LEU A 457 -3.19 -6.48 -12.61
CA LEU A 457 -3.69 -5.80 -13.82
C LEU A 457 -3.58 -6.71 -15.05
N THR A 458 -2.45 -7.38 -15.22
CA THR A 458 -2.25 -8.33 -16.33
C THR A 458 -3.08 -9.60 -16.16
N GLY A 459 -3.16 -10.16 -14.95
CA GLY A 459 -3.96 -11.35 -14.64
C GLY A 459 -5.47 -11.13 -14.80
N ARG A 460 -5.97 -9.92 -14.55
CA ARG A 460 -7.37 -9.51 -14.79
C ARG A 460 -7.64 -9.07 -16.24
N ASN A 461 -6.64 -9.09 -17.13
CA ASN A 461 -6.72 -8.56 -18.49
C ASN A 461 -7.18 -7.10 -18.56
N GLU A 462 -6.74 -6.27 -17.62
CA GLU A 462 -7.01 -4.85 -17.69
C GLU A 462 -6.15 -4.17 -18.76
N ALA A 463 -6.73 -3.17 -19.44
CA ALA A 463 -6.02 -2.41 -20.46
C ALA A 463 -4.96 -1.48 -19.85
N ASP A 464 -3.83 -1.29 -20.53
CA ASP A 464 -2.78 -0.34 -20.13
C ASP A 464 -2.22 -0.56 -18.71
N PRO A 465 -1.70 -1.76 -18.38
CA PRO A 465 -1.13 -2.03 -17.07
C PRO A 465 0.10 -1.18 -16.72
N ILE A 466 0.78 -0.58 -17.71
CA ILE A 466 1.94 0.31 -17.49
C ILE A 466 1.55 1.76 -17.77
N GLY A 467 1.01 2.03 -18.97
CA GLY A 467 0.81 3.39 -19.47
C GLY A 467 -0.12 4.26 -18.60
N ARG A 468 -1.05 3.64 -17.86
CA ARG A 468 -1.98 4.35 -16.96
C ARG A 468 -1.27 5.20 -15.89
N PHE A 469 -0.19 4.68 -15.31
CA PHE A 469 0.56 5.38 -14.26
C PHE A 469 1.33 6.56 -14.85
N GLN A 470 1.94 6.36 -16.02
CA GLN A 470 2.63 7.42 -16.75
C GLN A 470 1.68 8.58 -17.08
N GLU A 471 0.48 8.30 -17.59
CA GLU A 471 -0.50 9.36 -17.90
C GLU A 471 -1.00 10.09 -16.65
N PHE A 472 -1.10 9.40 -15.51
CA PHE A 472 -1.45 10.04 -14.23
C PHE A 472 -0.37 11.01 -13.77
N TRP A 473 0.90 10.59 -13.79
CA TRP A 473 2.02 11.46 -13.42
C TRP A 473 2.16 12.68 -14.34
N LYS A 474 1.89 12.52 -15.64
CA LYS A 474 1.82 13.67 -16.58
C LYS A 474 0.73 14.66 -16.18
N CYS A 475 -0.47 14.19 -15.79
CA CYS A 475 -1.50 15.06 -15.24
C CYS A 475 -1.04 15.77 -13.97
N GLN A 476 -0.41 15.03 -13.04
CA GLN A 476 0.11 15.61 -11.79
C GLN A 476 1.14 16.71 -12.07
N SER A 477 2.10 16.50 -12.97
CA SER A 477 3.08 17.53 -13.35
C SER A 477 2.41 18.76 -13.98
N LEU A 478 1.44 18.57 -14.87
CA LEU A 478 0.68 19.69 -15.47
C LEU A 478 -0.16 20.43 -14.44
N PHE A 479 -0.72 19.73 -13.45
CA PHE A 479 -1.46 20.33 -12.35
C PHE A 479 -0.53 21.16 -11.47
N SER A 480 0.64 20.64 -11.07
CA SER A 480 1.67 21.40 -10.34
C SER A 480 2.12 22.66 -11.10
N LEU A 481 2.29 22.58 -12.42
CA LEU A 481 2.59 23.76 -13.25
C LEU A 481 1.45 24.78 -13.22
N TRP A 482 0.21 24.31 -13.33
CA TRP A 482 -0.94 25.20 -13.30
C TRP A 482 -1.10 25.89 -11.95
N THR A 483 -0.97 25.16 -10.84
CA THR A 483 -1.06 25.75 -9.50
C THR A 483 0.06 26.77 -9.26
N TYR A 484 1.28 26.51 -9.72
CA TYR A 484 2.37 27.47 -9.72
C TYR A 484 2.00 28.79 -10.42
N PHE A 485 1.57 28.74 -11.69
CA PHE A 485 1.29 29.96 -12.46
C PHE A 485 0.03 30.68 -11.98
N SER A 486 -1.04 29.94 -11.69
CA SER A 486 -2.29 30.49 -11.15
C SER A 486 -2.05 31.21 -9.83
N THR A 487 -1.36 30.56 -8.88
CA THR A 487 -1.06 31.16 -7.58
C THR A 487 -0.14 32.37 -7.71
N THR A 488 0.86 32.32 -8.60
CA THR A 488 1.71 33.49 -8.89
C THR A 488 0.89 34.67 -9.42
N ASN A 489 -0.02 34.44 -10.37
CA ASN A 489 -0.91 35.48 -10.92
C ASN A 489 -1.83 36.07 -9.84
N GLN A 490 -2.33 35.23 -8.95
CA GLN A 490 -3.17 35.61 -7.81
C GLN A 490 -2.40 36.49 -6.80
N ILE A 491 -1.18 36.10 -6.41
CA ILE A 491 -0.30 36.90 -5.53
C ILE A 491 -0.02 38.26 -6.16
N LEU A 492 0.36 38.30 -7.44
CA LEU A 492 0.64 39.56 -8.15
C LEU A 492 -0.59 40.47 -8.21
N SER A 493 -1.77 39.89 -8.40
CA SER A 493 -3.05 40.60 -8.50
C SER A 493 -3.68 40.93 -7.15
N GLY A 494 -3.15 40.41 -6.04
CA GLY A 494 -3.73 40.57 -4.70
C GLY A 494 -5.08 39.87 -4.52
N LYS A 495 -5.33 38.77 -5.24
CA LYS A 495 -6.56 37.97 -5.19
C LYS A 495 -6.28 36.61 -4.56
N SER A 496 -7.27 36.01 -3.93
CA SER A 496 -7.17 34.64 -3.40
C SER A 496 -8.46 33.89 -3.75
N ASP A 497 -8.38 32.95 -4.68
CA ASP A 497 -9.47 32.05 -5.08
C ASP A 497 -8.97 30.60 -5.07
N ALA A 498 -9.36 29.86 -4.04
CA ALA A 498 -9.06 28.43 -3.90
C ALA A 498 -10.07 27.53 -4.65
N THR A 499 -11.25 28.04 -5.03
CA THR A 499 -12.38 27.23 -5.51
C THR A 499 -12.04 26.50 -6.80
N SER A 500 -11.53 27.24 -7.78
CA SER A 500 -11.15 26.70 -9.09
C SER A 500 -10.03 25.65 -8.97
N LEU A 501 -9.13 25.81 -8.00
CA LEU A 501 -8.05 24.86 -7.71
C LEU A 501 -8.60 23.57 -7.11
N GLN A 502 -9.45 23.67 -6.09
CA GLN A 502 -10.07 22.52 -5.43
C GLN A 502 -10.90 21.67 -6.41
N GLU A 503 -11.63 22.31 -7.33
CA GLU A 503 -12.42 21.62 -8.36
C GLU A 503 -11.54 20.76 -9.28
N LEU A 504 -10.42 21.32 -9.76
CA LEU A 504 -9.50 20.60 -10.64
C LEU A 504 -8.67 19.55 -9.90
N GLU A 505 -8.22 19.85 -8.69
CA GLU A 505 -7.52 18.88 -7.83
C GLU A 505 -8.42 17.66 -7.58
N SER A 506 -9.68 17.91 -7.20
CA SER A 506 -10.68 16.85 -7.01
C SER A 506 -10.94 16.07 -8.30
N LYS A 507 -10.98 16.73 -9.47
CA LYS A 507 -11.18 16.07 -10.76
C LYS A 507 -10.01 15.14 -11.10
N LEU A 508 -8.77 15.57 -10.88
CA LEU A 508 -7.56 14.78 -11.08
C LEU A 508 -7.50 13.61 -10.10
N LEU A 509 -7.63 13.88 -8.82
CA LEU A 509 -7.36 12.90 -7.78
C LEU A 509 -8.46 11.84 -7.65
N LYS A 510 -9.69 12.12 -8.12
CA LYS A 510 -10.70 11.07 -8.39
C LYS A 510 -10.27 10.04 -9.45
N GLN A 511 -9.29 10.34 -10.30
CA GLN A 511 -8.74 9.37 -11.24
C GLN A 511 -7.70 8.44 -10.61
N SER A 512 -7.22 8.71 -9.38
CA SER A 512 -6.17 7.92 -8.72
C SER A 512 -6.56 6.46 -8.43
N THR A 513 -7.86 6.17 -8.34
CA THR A 513 -8.37 4.81 -8.07
C THR A 513 -8.39 3.93 -9.32
N LYS A 514 -8.95 4.44 -10.44
CA LYS A 514 -9.14 3.64 -11.68
C LYS A 514 -8.05 3.85 -12.72
N LEU A 515 -7.38 5.01 -12.70
CA LEU A 515 -6.32 5.38 -13.61
C LEU A 515 -6.69 5.15 -15.09
N ASN A 516 -7.91 5.54 -15.49
CA ASN A 516 -8.35 5.34 -16.87
C ASN A 516 -7.51 6.19 -17.84
N LYS A 517 -6.75 5.55 -18.72
CA LYS A 517 -5.81 6.22 -19.64
C LYS A 517 -6.49 7.28 -20.53
N SER A 518 -7.64 6.97 -21.14
CA SER A 518 -8.35 7.93 -22.00
C SER A 518 -8.81 9.17 -21.25
N THR A 519 -9.39 9.01 -20.05
CA THR A 519 -9.81 10.13 -19.21
C THR A 519 -8.62 10.98 -18.75
N LEU A 520 -7.49 10.35 -18.43
CA LEU A 520 -6.26 11.07 -18.08
C LEU A 520 -5.73 11.88 -19.27
N VAL A 521 -5.71 11.32 -20.47
CA VAL A 521 -5.27 12.05 -21.68
C VAL A 521 -6.17 13.27 -21.97
N GLU A 522 -7.47 13.14 -21.82
CA GLU A 522 -8.41 14.28 -21.95
C GLU A 522 -8.13 15.36 -20.89
N LEU A 523 -7.91 14.95 -19.64
CA LEU A 523 -7.58 15.88 -18.55
C LEU A 523 -6.23 16.58 -18.77
N GLN A 524 -5.23 15.90 -19.34
CA GLN A 524 -3.96 16.55 -19.72
C GLN A 524 -4.19 17.66 -20.75
N ALA A 525 -5.08 17.47 -21.72
CA ALA A 525 -5.36 18.49 -22.73
C ALA A 525 -6.00 19.74 -22.08
N GLU A 526 -6.94 19.54 -21.16
CA GLU A 526 -7.55 20.63 -20.37
C GLU A 526 -6.50 21.37 -19.53
N LEU A 527 -5.68 20.63 -18.77
CA LEU A 527 -4.62 21.21 -17.93
C LEU A 527 -3.60 21.99 -18.75
N ARG A 528 -3.16 21.47 -19.91
CA ARG A 528 -2.25 22.19 -20.82
C ARG A 528 -2.85 23.51 -21.28
N SER A 529 -4.14 23.54 -21.64
CA SER A 529 -4.83 24.77 -22.02
C SER A 529 -4.86 25.78 -20.87
N LYS A 530 -5.08 25.32 -19.63
CA LYS A 530 -5.08 26.17 -18.44
C LYS A 530 -3.69 26.72 -18.12
N VAL A 531 -2.66 25.87 -18.13
CA VAL A 531 -1.25 26.30 -17.97
C VAL A 531 -0.90 27.37 -19.01
N GLN A 532 -1.25 27.15 -20.27
CA GLN A 532 -0.99 28.11 -21.34
C GLN A 532 -1.68 29.45 -21.09
N GLN A 533 -2.94 29.44 -20.64
CA GLN A 533 -3.69 30.65 -20.31
C GLN A 533 -3.02 31.42 -19.16
N GLU A 534 -2.66 30.73 -18.07
CA GLU A 534 -2.00 31.38 -16.91
C GLU A 534 -0.64 31.95 -17.28
N CYS A 535 0.14 31.26 -18.12
CA CYS A 535 1.41 31.76 -18.64
C CYS A 535 1.23 33.03 -19.48
N GLN A 536 0.18 33.07 -20.33
CA GLN A 536 -0.14 34.26 -21.12
C GLN A 536 -0.53 35.44 -20.24
N ASP A 537 -1.32 35.21 -19.20
CA ASP A 537 -1.75 36.26 -18.29
C ASP A 537 -0.59 36.77 -17.42
N LEU A 538 0.30 35.89 -16.98
CA LEU A 538 1.54 36.27 -16.31
C LEU A 538 2.44 37.10 -17.24
N ALA A 539 2.63 36.67 -18.49
CA ALA A 539 3.42 37.43 -19.46
C ALA A 539 2.83 38.82 -19.73
N LYS A 540 1.49 38.95 -19.80
CA LYS A 540 0.82 40.25 -19.92
C LYS A 540 1.07 41.14 -18.71
N LEU A 541 1.03 40.60 -17.50
CA LEU A 541 1.33 41.35 -16.27
C LEU A 541 2.79 41.85 -16.26
N LEU A 542 3.74 41.02 -16.69
CA LEU A 542 5.17 41.35 -16.76
C LEU A 542 5.51 42.35 -17.88
N SER A 543 4.79 42.30 -19.01
CA SER A 543 4.98 43.20 -20.16
C SER A 543 4.08 44.45 -20.12
N ALA A 544 3.21 44.61 -19.12
CA ALA A 544 2.27 45.72 -19.06
C ALA A 544 3.00 47.08 -19.04
N LYS A 545 2.50 48.03 -19.83
CA LYS A 545 2.99 49.44 -19.91
C LYS A 545 4.39 49.62 -20.54
N GLN A 546 4.87 48.70 -21.37
CA GLN A 546 6.19 48.80 -21.99
C GLN A 546 6.13 48.96 -23.52
N GLU A 547 6.97 49.87 -24.07
CA GLU A 547 7.24 50.01 -25.51
C GLU A 547 8.45 49.15 -25.88
N GLY A 548 8.20 47.92 -26.33
CA GLY A 548 9.24 46.93 -26.65
C GLY A 548 9.07 46.31 -28.04
N LYS A 549 10.11 45.60 -28.51
CA LYS A 549 10.02 44.80 -29.74
C LYS A 549 9.25 43.50 -29.49
N PRO A 550 8.55 42.94 -30.49
CA PRO A 550 7.96 41.61 -30.38
C PRO A 550 9.02 40.55 -30.05
N GLY A 551 8.63 39.50 -29.33
CA GLY A 551 9.53 38.45 -28.89
C GLY A 551 8.84 37.38 -28.06
N PHE A 552 9.56 36.84 -27.08
CA PHE A 552 9.09 35.73 -26.25
C PHE A 552 9.37 36.02 -24.78
N VAL A 553 8.46 35.59 -23.91
CA VAL A 553 8.71 35.40 -22.48
C VAL A 553 8.76 33.89 -22.24
N LEU A 554 9.86 33.42 -21.66
CA LEU A 554 10.14 32.02 -21.41
C LEU A 554 10.17 31.79 -19.90
N PHE A 555 9.33 30.90 -19.37
CA PHE A 555 9.24 30.64 -17.94
C PHE A 555 9.91 29.32 -17.55
N ASN A 556 10.76 29.37 -16.52
CA ASN A 556 11.27 28.22 -15.80
C ASN A 556 10.48 28.05 -14.50
N PRO A 557 9.59 27.04 -14.40
CA PRO A 557 8.77 26.82 -13.22
C PRO A 557 9.52 26.13 -12.07
N LEU A 558 10.75 25.64 -12.30
CA LEU A 558 11.49 24.84 -11.33
C LEU A 558 12.25 25.71 -10.34
N SER A 559 12.40 25.23 -9.10
CA SER A 559 13.07 25.96 -8.01
C SER A 559 14.57 26.17 -8.18
N HIS A 560 15.17 25.64 -9.25
CA HIS A 560 16.59 25.76 -9.57
C HIS A 560 16.82 26.37 -10.96
N ALA A 561 18.00 26.98 -11.12
CA ALA A 561 18.45 27.52 -12.40
C ALA A 561 18.87 26.37 -13.33
N GLN A 562 18.58 26.50 -14.63
CA GLN A 562 18.90 25.47 -15.61
C GLN A 562 19.27 26.05 -16.98
N ASN A 563 20.04 25.28 -17.74
CA ASN A 563 20.24 25.50 -19.17
C ASN A 563 19.34 24.54 -19.93
N SER A 564 18.46 25.08 -20.76
CA SER A 564 17.49 24.26 -21.50
C SER A 564 17.52 24.56 -22.99
N VAL A 565 17.12 23.56 -23.78
CA VAL A 565 16.94 23.70 -25.23
C VAL A 565 15.47 23.94 -25.52
N VAL A 566 15.17 25.13 -26.03
CA VAL A 566 13.81 25.53 -26.39
C VAL A 566 13.61 25.34 -27.89
N ARG A 567 12.56 24.59 -28.26
CA ARG A 567 12.15 24.39 -29.66
C ARG A 567 11.10 25.43 -30.07
N PHE A 568 11.32 26.07 -31.21
CA PHE A 568 10.39 26.99 -31.86
C PHE A 568 9.94 26.38 -33.19
N ALA A 569 8.63 26.24 -33.40
CA ALA A 569 8.09 25.69 -34.65
C ALA A 569 8.24 26.70 -35.82
N LEU A 570 8.62 26.21 -37.00
CA LEU A 570 8.75 27.01 -38.22
C LEU A 570 7.66 26.59 -39.22
N GLU A 571 6.46 27.16 -39.09
CA GLU A 571 5.30 26.79 -39.90
C GLU A 571 5.15 27.66 -41.17
N GLN A 572 5.77 28.85 -41.21
CA GLN A 572 5.58 29.84 -42.27
C GLN A 572 6.87 30.60 -42.58
N SER A 573 6.95 31.25 -43.74
CA SER A 573 8.12 32.08 -44.14
C SER A 573 8.40 33.26 -43.19
N ASN A 574 7.40 33.68 -42.41
CA ASN A 574 7.50 34.78 -41.45
C ASN A 574 7.66 34.31 -40.00
N SER A 575 8.04 33.05 -39.78
CA SER A 575 8.31 32.54 -38.44
C SER A 575 9.39 33.38 -37.73
N VAL A 576 9.13 33.66 -36.45
CA VAL A 576 10.01 34.45 -35.59
C VAL A 576 10.80 33.50 -34.70
N VAL A 577 12.10 33.76 -34.56
CA VAL A 577 13.04 33.03 -33.70
C VAL A 577 13.68 34.00 -32.70
N PRO A 578 14.18 33.51 -31.55
CA PRO A 578 14.86 34.37 -30.60
C PRO A 578 16.12 35.00 -31.20
N VAL A 579 16.41 36.25 -30.82
CA VAL A 579 17.70 36.87 -31.06
C VAL A 579 18.74 36.23 -30.13
N VAL A 580 19.91 35.91 -30.68
CA VAL A 580 21.05 35.43 -29.88
C VAL A 580 21.68 36.63 -29.15
N ASP A 581 21.22 36.88 -27.93
CA ASP A 581 21.73 37.89 -27.00
C ASP A 581 21.47 37.45 -25.54
N GLY A 582 22.34 37.87 -24.61
CA GLY A 582 22.18 37.65 -23.18
C GLY A 582 22.03 36.17 -22.79
N ALA A 583 20.80 35.79 -22.43
CA ALA A 583 20.45 34.44 -21.98
C ALA A 583 20.40 33.40 -23.12
N VAL A 584 20.22 33.83 -24.38
CA VAL A 584 20.24 32.92 -25.53
C VAL A 584 21.68 32.74 -26.01
N LYS A 585 22.24 31.55 -25.82
CA LYS A 585 23.65 31.26 -26.11
C LYS A 585 23.89 30.71 -27.51
N HIS A 586 22.99 29.86 -27.97
CA HIS A 586 23.11 29.19 -29.26
C HIS A 586 21.77 29.14 -29.97
N LEU A 587 21.80 29.22 -31.31
CA LEU A 587 20.64 29.05 -32.17
C LEU A 587 21.00 28.13 -33.34
N GLN A 588 20.18 27.11 -33.54
CA GLN A 588 20.14 26.26 -34.73
C GLN A 588 18.79 26.47 -35.42
N ILE A 589 18.80 26.52 -36.75
CA ILE A 589 17.60 26.66 -37.57
C ILE A 589 17.62 25.51 -38.57
N ASP A 590 16.64 24.62 -38.45
CA ASP A 590 16.38 23.52 -39.36
C ASP A 590 15.18 23.86 -40.26
N THR A 591 14.70 22.91 -41.05
CA THR A 591 13.58 23.11 -41.98
C THR A 591 12.24 23.29 -41.25
N ASP A 592 11.99 22.53 -40.19
CA ASP A 592 10.70 22.47 -39.47
C ASP A 592 10.71 23.22 -38.13
N ALA A 593 11.90 23.51 -37.60
CA ALA A 593 12.06 24.05 -36.26
C ALA A 593 13.37 24.83 -36.10
N ALA A 594 13.37 25.77 -35.15
CA ALA A 594 14.58 26.34 -34.58
C ALA A 594 14.77 25.84 -33.14
N TYR A 595 16.02 25.66 -32.74
CA TYR A 595 16.41 25.22 -31.39
C TYR A 595 17.34 26.26 -30.79
N ALA A 596 17.00 26.76 -29.60
CA ALA A 596 17.82 27.72 -28.88
C ALA A 596 18.28 27.15 -27.54
N VAL A 597 19.57 27.31 -27.22
CA VAL A 597 20.09 27.07 -25.86
C VAL A 597 19.88 28.34 -25.05
N VAL A 598 19.11 28.25 -23.98
CA VAL A 598 18.74 29.39 -23.14
C VAL A 598 19.09 29.10 -21.68
N GLU A 599 19.71 30.07 -21.00
CA GLU A 599 19.97 30.03 -19.55
C GLU A 599 18.79 30.63 -18.79
N PHE A 600 18.31 29.92 -17.77
CA PHE A 600 17.14 30.32 -16.98
C PHE A 600 17.50 30.55 -15.51
N PRO A 601 16.98 31.61 -14.87
CA PRO A 601 16.97 31.70 -13.42
C PRO A 601 16.01 30.66 -12.81
N ALA A 602 16.19 30.36 -11.52
CA ALA A 602 15.23 29.58 -10.74
C ALA A 602 13.86 30.26 -10.67
N CYS A 603 12.79 29.46 -10.75
CA CYS A 603 11.39 29.83 -10.59
C CYS A 603 11.10 31.20 -11.21
N GLY A 604 11.41 31.40 -12.49
CA GLY A 604 11.56 32.73 -13.06
C GLY A 604 11.30 32.78 -14.55
N PHE A 605 11.70 33.90 -15.17
CA PHE A 605 11.50 34.11 -16.59
C PHE A 605 12.69 34.78 -17.28
N VAL A 606 12.73 34.62 -18.60
CA VAL A 606 13.62 35.30 -19.53
C VAL A 606 12.79 35.94 -20.63
N ALA A 607 12.97 37.24 -20.86
CA ALA A 607 12.34 37.98 -21.95
C ALA A 607 13.34 38.16 -23.10
N VAL A 608 13.00 37.62 -24.27
CA VAL A 608 13.91 37.51 -25.43
C VAL A 608 13.30 38.19 -26.65
N PRO A 609 13.94 39.21 -27.25
CA PRO A 609 13.49 39.80 -28.51
C PRO A 609 13.43 38.78 -29.64
N GLY A 610 12.44 38.91 -30.52
CA GLY A 610 12.28 38.10 -31.71
C GLY A 610 12.92 38.73 -32.95
N GLN A 611 13.32 37.89 -33.90
CA GLN A 611 13.73 38.26 -35.26
C GLN A 611 13.18 37.28 -36.28
N ALA A 612 13.07 37.67 -37.55
CA ALA A 612 12.64 36.76 -38.60
C ALA A 612 13.66 35.60 -38.78
N ALA A 613 13.17 34.37 -38.92
CA ALA A 613 14.04 33.20 -39.11
C ALA A 613 14.97 33.33 -40.33
N SER A 614 14.49 33.97 -41.40
CA SER A 614 15.24 34.21 -42.64
C SER A 614 16.39 35.22 -42.48
N SER A 615 16.34 36.10 -41.48
CA SER A 615 17.41 37.08 -41.21
C SER A 615 18.30 36.68 -40.04
N ALA A 616 17.92 35.64 -39.29
CA ALA A 616 18.70 35.11 -38.19
C ALA A 616 20.02 34.49 -38.68
N LYS A 617 21.09 34.68 -37.91
CA LYS A 617 22.39 34.04 -38.15
C LYS A 617 22.55 32.88 -37.16
N PRO A 618 22.43 31.61 -37.60
CA PRO A 618 22.67 30.46 -36.74
C PRO A 618 24.09 30.49 -36.17
N THR A 619 24.23 29.96 -34.96
CA THR A 619 25.55 29.83 -34.33
C THR A 619 26.40 28.85 -35.13
N ARG A 620 27.72 29.04 -35.16
CA ARG A 620 28.64 28.09 -35.79
C ARG A 620 29.42 27.36 -34.70
N SER A 621 29.50 26.03 -34.79
CA SER A 621 30.38 25.21 -33.95
C SER A 621 31.26 24.35 -34.84
N LYS A 622 32.53 24.17 -34.46
CA LYS A 622 33.47 23.28 -35.16
C LYS A 622 33.34 21.82 -34.74
N VAL A 623 32.75 21.56 -33.57
CA VAL A 623 32.59 20.22 -33.02
C VAL A 623 31.14 19.77 -33.28
N PRO A 624 30.93 18.72 -34.09
CA PRO A 624 29.59 18.18 -34.35
C PRO A 624 29.07 17.44 -33.11
N LEU A 625 27.76 17.52 -32.88
CA LEU A 625 27.08 16.78 -31.81
C LEU A 625 26.72 15.35 -32.25
N ALA A 626 26.68 15.08 -33.55
CA ALA A 626 26.50 13.74 -34.10
C ALA A 626 27.34 13.53 -35.35
N GLY A 627 27.83 12.31 -35.53
CA GLY A 627 28.46 11.78 -36.73
C GLY A 627 27.77 10.48 -37.18
N GLU A 628 28.44 9.68 -38.00
CA GLU A 628 27.85 8.47 -38.62
C GLU A 628 27.31 7.46 -37.60
N PHE A 629 28.08 7.16 -36.54
CA PHE A 629 27.71 6.19 -35.49
C PHE A 629 27.98 6.69 -34.08
N PHE A 630 28.03 8.01 -33.87
CA PHE A 630 28.26 8.57 -32.54
C PHE A 630 27.49 9.85 -32.30
N LEU A 631 27.12 10.07 -31.04
CA LEU A 631 26.70 11.37 -30.52
C LEU A 631 27.65 11.80 -29.42
N GLN A 632 27.82 13.11 -29.25
CA GLN A 632 28.63 13.67 -28.17
C GLN A 632 28.10 15.02 -27.70
N SER A 633 28.43 15.34 -26.46
CA SER A 633 28.19 16.65 -25.85
C SER A 633 29.45 17.12 -25.12
N GLU A 634 29.34 18.20 -24.37
CA GLU A 634 30.38 18.62 -23.41
C GLU A 634 30.53 17.65 -22.22
N PHE A 635 29.60 16.69 -22.05
CA PHE A 635 29.50 15.85 -20.86
C PHE A 635 29.65 14.35 -21.12
N TYR A 636 29.36 13.88 -22.34
CA TYR A 636 29.43 12.47 -22.67
C TYR A 636 29.76 12.19 -24.13
N TYR A 637 30.19 10.96 -24.39
CA TYR A 637 30.32 10.36 -25.71
C TYR A 637 29.51 9.07 -25.79
N ALA A 638 28.64 8.96 -26.79
CA ALA A 638 27.77 7.82 -27.04
C ALA A 638 28.08 7.19 -28.42
N GLN A 639 28.30 5.88 -28.44
CA GLN A 639 28.59 5.11 -29.65
C GLN A 639 27.44 4.16 -29.97
N ILE A 640 26.97 4.21 -31.21
CA ILE A 640 25.91 3.34 -31.73
C ILE A 640 26.55 2.13 -32.41
N ASP A 641 26.03 0.94 -32.12
CA ASP A 641 26.47 -0.30 -32.76
C ASP A 641 25.95 -0.36 -34.21
N PRO A 642 26.80 -0.56 -35.23
CA PRO A 642 26.36 -0.57 -36.62
C PRO A 642 25.54 -1.81 -37.01
N GLU A 643 25.66 -2.92 -36.26
CA GLU A 643 24.93 -4.17 -36.56
C GLU A 643 23.59 -4.23 -35.82
N THR A 644 23.55 -3.80 -34.56
CA THR A 644 22.32 -3.88 -33.75
C THR A 644 21.57 -2.56 -33.66
N GLY A 645 22.23 -1.41 -33.90
CA GLY A 645 21.64 -0.07 -33.71
C GLY A 645 21.39 0.30 -32.24
N GLY A 646 21.89 -0.52 -31.31
CA GLY A 646 21.83 -0.28 -29.87
C GLY A 646 22.93 0.69 -29.42
N LEU A 647 22.81 1.19 -28.20
CA LEU A 647 23.88 1.96 -27.56
C LEU A 647 24.99 0.99 -27.16
N GLN A 648 26.06 0.95 -27.96
CA GLN A 648 27.20 0.07 -27.70
C GLN A 648 27.98 0.54 -26.47
N ARG A 649 28.18 1.85 -26.36
CA ARG A 649 29.02 2.45 -25.32
C ARG A 649 28.58 3.86 -24.99
N LEU A 650 28.39 4.15 -23.72
CA LEU A 650 28.22 5.49 -23.16
C LEU A 650 29.34 5.75 -22.16
N ARG A 651 29.99 6.92 -22.27
CA ARG A 651 31.08 7.32 -21.38
C ARG A 651 30.96 8.77 -21.02
N ALA A 652 31.44 9.13 -19.83
CA ALA A 652 31.69 10.53 -19.49
C ALA A 652 32.71 11.14 -20.46
N GLN A 653 32.61 12.44 -20.68
CA GLN A 653 33.51 13.14 -21.61
C GLN A 653 34.95 13.06 -21.11
N GLY A 654 35.85 12.55 -21.95
CA GLY A 654 37.26 12.35 -21.60
C GLY A 654 37.57 11.02 -20.88
N ALA A 655 36.55 10.26 -20.45
CA ALA A 655 36.72 8.95 -19.84
C ALA A 655 36.90 7.84 -20.90
N THR A 656 37.58 6.76 -20.51
CA THR A 656 37.76 5.58 -21.39
C THR A 656 36.83 4.43 -21.08
N GLU A 657 36.42 4.25 -19.81
CA GLU A 657 35.50 3.17 -19.44
C GLU A 657 34.12 3.32 -20.07
N ASN A 658 33.46 2.18 -20.28
CA ASN A 658 32.06 2.14 -20.63
C ASN A 658 31.22 2.16 -19.36
N LEU A 659 30.38 3.18 -19.23
CA LEU A 659 29.44 3.33 -18.12
C LEU A 659 28.16 2.54 -18.39
N LEU A 660 27.67 2.58 -19.63
CA LEU A 660 26.38 1.98 -19.97
C LEU A 660 26.32 1.51 -21.43
N SER A 661 25.67 0.37 -21.64
CA SER A 661 25.20 -0.12 -22.94
C SER A 661 23.70 -0.36 -22.87
N GLU A 662 23.01 -0.27 -24.01
CA GLU A 662 21.57 -0.49 -24.07
C GLU A 662 21.11 -1.13 -25.39
N ARG A 663 20.05 -1.95 -25.30
CA ARG A 663 19.35 -2.55 -26.45
C ARG A 663 17.85 -2.66 -26.21
N VAL A 664 17.07 -2.68 -27.29
CA VAL A 664 15.65 -3.07 -27.26
C VAL A 664 15.56 -4.60 -27.26
N VAL A 665 14.74 -5.17 -26.38
CA VAL A 665 14.61 -6.63 -26.24
C VAL A 665 13.14 -7.05 -26.12
N TYR A 666 12.85 -8.27 -26.57
CA TYR A 666 11.69 -9.06 -26.16
C TYR A 666 12.17 -10.24 -25.33
N ARG A 667 11.65 -10.39 -24.10
CA ARG A 667 11.90 -11.56 -23.28
C ARG A 667 10.97 -12.69 -23.73
N LEU A 668 11.58 -13.81 -24.13
CA LEU A 668 10.89 -15.00 -24.61
C LEU A 668 10.40 -15.83 -23.42
N ASP A 669 9.17 -16.32 -23.53
CA ASP A 669 8.59 -17.27 -22.58
C ASP A 669 9.21 -18.65 -22.87
N GLY A 670 10.21 -19.06 -22.07
CA GLY A 670 10.96 -20.31 -22.27
C GLY A 670 11.48 -20.90 -20.95
N ASP A 671 11.24 -22.20 -20.77
CA ASP A 671 11.45 -23.08 -19.61
C ASP A 671 12.55 -22.71 -18.59
N GLY A 672 12.25 -21.76 -17.72
CA GLY A 672 13.02 -21.45 -16.51
C GLY A 672 12.28 -21.80 -15.22
N GLY A 673 11.81 -23.05 -15.09
CA GLY A 673 11.37 -23.67 -13.84
C GLY A 673 10.07 -23.13 -13.21
N ASN A 674 9.24 -24.04 -12.70
CA ASN A 674 8.21 -23.69 -11.73
C ASN A 674 8.88 -23.05 -10.50
N VAL A 675 8.88 -21.73 -10.41
CA VAL A 675 8.94 -21.07 -9.10
C VAL A 675 7.56 -21.28 -8.50
N ALA A 676 7.44 -22.24 -7.60
CA ALA A 676 6.23 -22.39 -6.80
C ALA A 676 5.97 -21.05 -6.09
N ARG A 677 4.75 -20.52 -6.22
CA ARG A 677 4.26 -19.36 -5.47
C ARG A 677 4.01 -19.70 -3.98
N SER A 678 4.96 -20.37 -3.32
CA SER A 678 4.81 -20.78 -1.93
C SER A 678 6.11 -20.61 -1.16
N SER A 679 6.03 -19.82 -0.09
CA SER A 679 6.89 -19.81 1.10
C SER A 679 8.40 -19.64 0.88
N GLY A 680 8.89 -18.40 1.02
CA GLY A 680 10.10 -18.03 1.80
C GLY A 680 11.48 -18.61 1.47
N GLN A 681 11.63 -19.61 0.59
CA GLN A 681 12.92 -20.23 0.28
C GLN A 681 13.30 -20.04 -1.18
N TRP A 682 14.34 -19.22 -1.38
CA TRP A 682 14.95 -18.92 -2.67
C TRP A 682 15.69 -20.16 -3.20
N SER A 683 15.14 -20.80 -4.23
CA SER A 683 15.85 -21.85 -4.96
C SER A 683 17.03 -21.26 -5.75
N GLN A 684 18.24 -21.67 -5.40
CA GLN A 684 19.46 -21.41 -6.16
C GLN A 684 19.43 -22.24 -7.46
N GLY A 685 18.97 -21.64 -8.55
CA GLY A 685 19.03 -22.28 -9.87
C GLY A 685 17.95 -21.77 -10.84
N VAL A 686 17.97 -20.47 -11.15
CA VAL A 686 17.11 -19.92 -12.21
C VAL A 686 17.91 -19.92 -13.51
N ALA A 687 17.42 -20.62 -14.54
CA ALA A 687 17.99 -20.55 -15.88
C ALA A 687 18.02 -19.08 -16.36
N GLU A 688 19.08 -18.66 -17.05
CA GLU A 688 19.15 -17.29 -17.57
C GLU A 688 17.97 -17.01 -18.52
N PRO A 689 17.29 -15.86 -18.40
CA PRO A 689 16.19 -15.56 -19.29
C PRO A 689 16.66 -15.43 -20.74
N THR A 690 15.86 -15.96 -21.68
CA THR A 690 16.16 -15.88 -23.11
C THR A 690 15.55 -14.61 -23.71
N TYR A 691 16.31 -13.91 -24.56
CA TYR A 691 15.90 -12.66 -25.19
C TYR A 691 16.04 -12.71 -26.71
N SER A 692 15.23 -11.91 -27.40
CA SER A 692 15.35 -11.66 -28.83
C SER A 692 16.70 -11.02 -29.20
N ARG A 693 17.14 -11.26 -30.43
CA ARG A 693 18.27 -10.56 -31.06
C ARG A 693 17.79 -9.28 -31.76
N MET A 694 18.38 -8.15 -31.40
CA MET A 694 18.16 -6.84 -32.04
C MET A 694 19.04 -6.70 -33.29
N VAL A 695 18.47 -6.23 -34.40
CA VAL A 695 19.16 -6.05 -35.69
C VAL A 695 18.81 -4.67 -36.26
N ALA A 696 19.82 -3.91 -36.70
CA ALA A 696 19.60 -2.66 -37.43
C ALA A 696 19.49 -2.95 -38.93
N ASP A 697 18.43 -2.39 -39.54
CA ASP A 697 18.25 -2.37 -40.99
C ASP A 697 18.80 -1.08 -41.60
N SER A 698 18.74 0.04 -40.86
CA SER A 698 19.38 1.30 -41.25
C SER A 698 19.74 2.18 -40.05
N ILE A 699 20.79 2.99 -40.20
CA ILE A 699 21.24 4.01 -39.24
C ILE A 699 21.56 5.28 -40.03
N THR A 700 20.92 6.40 -39.68
CA THR A 700 21.03 7.67 -40.41
C THR A 700 21.24 8.84 -39.45
N THR A 701 22.31 9.60 -39.66
CA THR A 701 22.52 10.90 -38.99
C THR A 701 21.67 11.96 -39.65
N THR A 702 20.65 12.47 -38.94
CA THR A 702 19.69 13.45 -39.48
C THR A 702 20.00 14.89 -39.08
N LYS A 703 20.69 15.09 -37.94
CA LYS A 703 21.14 16.41 -37.47
C LYS A 703 22.55 16.32 -36.90
N THR A 704 23.44 17.25 -37.27
CA THR A 704 24.84 17.26 -36.81
C THR A 704 25.14 18.36 -35.79
N GLY A 705 24.21 19.28 -35.53
CA GLY A 705 24.37 20.44 -34.63
C GLY A 705 24.17 21.79 -35.34
N PRO A 706 24.48 22.92 -34.67
CA PRO A 706 25.31 23.01 -33.46
C PRO A 706 24.57 22.82 -32.12
N VAL A 707 23.24 22.81 -32.08
CA VAL A 707 22.43 22.71 -30.84
C VAL A 707 21.91 21.29 -30.62
N VAL A 708 21.47 20.61 -31.69
CA VAL A 708 20.92 19.25 -31.64
C VAL A 708 21.70 18.33 -32.59
N GLY A 709 22.22 17.24 -32.05
CA GLY A 709 22.67 16.07 -32.81
C GLY A 709 21.60 14.99 -32.78
N GLU A 710 21.36 14.32 -33.91
CA GLU A 710 20.30 13.30 -34.02
C GLU A 710 20.74 12.15 -34.93
N ILE A 711 20.52 10.92 -34.46
CA ILE A 711 20.67 9.67 -35.22
C ILE A 711 19.37 8.88 -35.14
N VAL A 712 18.87 8.42 -36.29
CA VAL A 712 17.68 7.57 -36.41
C VAL A 712 18.11 6.16 -36.84
N VAL A 713 17.62 5.17 -36.11
CA VAL A 713 17.84 3.74 -36.33
C VAL A 713 16.51 3.09 -36.66
N GLN A 714 16.46 2.26 -37.69
CA GLN A 714 15.32 1.38 -37.99
C GLN A 714 15.80 -0.06 -37.95
N GLY A 715 15.01 -0.96 -37.37
CA GLY A 715 15.42 -2.34 -37.21
C GLY A 715 14.33 -3.30 -36.77
N ARG A 716 14.75 -4.52 -36.44
CA ARG A 716 13.89 -5.66 -36.10
C ARG A 716 14.38 -6.41 -34.87
N LEU A 717 13.44 -7.01 -34.15
CA LEU A 717 13.70 -7.99 -33.09
C LEU A 717 13.42 -9.39 -33.66
N MET A 718 14.41 -10.27 -33.54
CA MET A 718 14.38 -11.62 -34.11
C MET A 718 14.52 -12.67 -33.00
N ASP A 719 13.76 -13.75 -33.08
CA ASP A 719 14.06 -15.01 -32.40
C ASP A 719 14.41 -16.05 -33.45
N GLN A 720 15.68 -16.45 -33.50
CA GLN A 720 16.25 -17.20 -34.61
C GLN A 720 15.94 -16.49 -35.96
N ASP A 721 15.12 -17.09 -36.81
CA ASP A 721 14.67 -16.54 -38.10
C ASP A 721 13.27 -15.90 -38.04
N ARG A 722 12.58 -15.99 -36.89
CA ARG A 722 11.25 -15.42 -36.69
C ARG A 722 11.35 -13.96 -36.27
N GLU A 723 10.67 -13.09 -37.01
CA GLU A 723 10.54 -11.69 -36.62
C GLU A 723 9.45 -11.48 -35.57
N LEU A 724 9.81 -10.84 -34.46
CA LEU A 724 8.94 -10.59 -33.31
C LEU A 724 8.36 -9.18 -33.30
N ALA A 725 9.13 -8.19 -33.76
CA ALA A 725 8.71 -6.78 -33.85
C ALA A 725 9.62 -5.98 -34.79
N THR A 726 9.11 -4.86 -35.31
CA THR A 726 9.92 -3.79 -35.91
C THR A 726 10.06 -2.64 -34.93
N PHE A 727 11.16 -1.89 -35.00
CA PHE A 727 11.34 -0.68 -34.19
C PHE A 727 11.93 0.48 -34.99
N VAL A 728 11.59 1.70 -34.57
CA VAL A 728 12.25 2.94 -34.97
C VAL A 728 12.75 3.64 -33.72
N LYS A 729 14.03 3.97 -33.68
CA LYS A 729 14.68 4.55 -32.51
C LYS A 729 15.49 5.79 -32.88
N THR A 730 15.27 6.88 -32.16
CA THR A 730 15.97 8.15 -32.38
C THR A 730 16.79 8.49 -31.15
N TYR A 731 18.09 8.66 -31.32
CA TYR A 731 19.00 9.18 -30.29
C TYR A 731 19.25 10.67 -30.53
N ARG A 732 19.18 11.47 -29.47
CA ARG A 732 19.43 12.92 -29.54
C ARG A 732 20.36 13.40 -28.44
N SER A 733 21.32 14.22 -28.86
CA SER A 733 22.21 14.95 -27.96
C SER A 733 21.99 16.44 -28.10
N TYR A 734 21.95 17.13 -26.97
CA TYR A 734 21.69 18.56 -26.89
C TYR A 734 22.93 19.27 -26.35
N ARG A 735 23.30 20.40 -26.97
CA ARG A 735 24.37 21.26 -26.44
C ARG A 735 24.02 21.77 -25.04
N GLY A 736 24.98 21.71 -24.12
CA GLY A 736 24.79 22.22 -22.75
C GLY A 736 23.88 21.35 -21.87
N ARG A 737 23.51 20.14 -22.32
CA ARG A 737 22.70 19.18 -21.58
C ARG A 737 23.48 17.87 -21.34
N ARG A 738 23.29 17.28 -20.17
CA ARG A 738 23.98 16.04 -19.73
C ARG A 738 23.27 14.74 -20.11
N ASN A 739 22.10 14.82 -20.73
CA ASN A 739 21.30 13.67 -21.13
C ASN A 739 21.42 13.32 -22.61
N LEU A 740 21.35 12.02 -22.89
CA LEU A 740 21.05 11.44 -24.19
C LEU A 740 19.56 11.08 -24.22
N GLU A 741 18.79 11.74 -25.08
CA GLU A 741 17.36 11.44 -25.30
C GLU A 741 17.23 10.25 -26.26
N ILE A 742 16.32 9.34 -25.93
CA ILE A 742 15.93 8.18 -26.73
C ILE A 742 14.42 8.28 -26.97
N LYS A 743 14.02 8.32 -28.24
CA LYS A 743 12.63 8.07 -28.66
C LYS A 743 12.54 6.72 -29.34
N LEU A 744 11.53 5.94 -29.02
CA LEU A 744 11.39 4.57 -29.48
C LEU A 744 9.94 4.29 -29.88
N SER A 745 9.75 3.79 -31.09
CA SER A 745 8.51 3.17 -31.54
C SER A 745 8.75 1.67 -31.74
N ILE A 746 7.86 0.83 -31.21
CA ILE A 746 7.89 -0.63 -31.40
C ILE A 746 6.54 -1.06 -31.96
N GLU A 747 6.55 -1.84 -33.02
CA GLU A 747 5.38 -2.50 -33.59
C GLU A 747 5.49 -4.03 -33.39
N PRO A 748 4.85 -4.58 -32.33
CA PRO A 748 4.88 -6.01 -32.05
C PRO A 748 4.16 -6.83 -33.12
N LYS A 749 4.83 -7.86 -33.63
CA LYS A 749 4.21 -8.96 -34.41
C LYS A 749 3.77 -10.12 -33.50
N GLN A 750 4.37 -10.22 -32.33
CA GLN A 750 3.97 -11.14 -31.26
C GLN A 750 3.66 -10.36 -29.98
N MET A 751 2.47 -10.57 -29.41
CA MET A 751 2.13 -9.98 -28.12
C MET A 751 2.73 -10.78 -26.96
N PRO A 752 3.09 -10.13 -25.84
CA PRO A 752 3.55 -10.82 -24.63
C PRO A 752 2.47 -11.71 -23.99
N SER A 753 2.94 -12.71 -23.23
CA SER A 753 2.07 -13.57 -22.39
C SER A 753 1.52 -12.80 -21.19
N GLN A 754 0.51 -13.36 -20.52
CA GLN A 754 -0.10 -12.77 -19.31
C GLN A 754 0.82 -12.74 -18.09
N LEU A 755 2.04 -13.31 -18.17
CA LEU A 755 3.02 -13.32 -17.08
C LEU A 755 4.05 -12.20 -17.30
N PRO A 756 3.86 -11.01 -16.70
CA PRO A 756 4.69 -9.83 -16.99
C PRO A 756 6.12 -9.95 -16.47
N ASP A 757 6.41 -10.93 -15.61
CA ASP A 757 7.76 -11.26 -15.14
C ASP A 757 8.52 -12.19 -16.12
N ARG A 758 7.83 -12.80 -17.10
CA ARG A 758 8.39 -13.79 -18.02
C ARG A 758 8.34 -13.39 -19.49
N SER A 759 7.38 -12.57 -19.91
CA SER A 759 7.25 -12.13 -21.30
C SER A 759 6.91 -10.64 -21.39
N TYR A 760 7.77 -9.88 -22.05
CA TYR A 760 7.62 -8.43 -22.23
C TYR A 760 8.58 -7.88 -23.29
N TYR A 761 8.23 -6.72 -23.87
CA TYR A 761 9.20 -5.85 -24.55
C TYR A 761 9.77 -4.84 -23.55
N ALA A 762 11.07 -4.61 -23.61
CA ALA A 762 11.77 -3.70 -22.71
C ALA A 762 12.91 -2.95 -23.40
N LEU A 763 13.31 -1.85 -22.77
CA LEU A 763 14.62 -1.23 -22.97
C LEU A 763 15.59 -1.84 -21.95
N ARG A 764 16.58 -2.59 -22.41
CA ARG A 764 17.56 -3.28 -21.54
C ARG A 764 18.83 -2.47 -21.42
N PHE A 765 19.22 -2.19 -20.19
CA PHE A 765 20.45 -1.51 -19.82
C PHE A 765 21.45 -2.47 -19.20
N ALA A 766 22.73 -2.28 -19.50
CA ALA A 766 23.83 -3.03 -18.91
C ALA A 766 24.98 -2.09 -18.53
N TRP A 767 25.54 -2.25 -17.33
CA TRP A 767 26.69 -1.49 -16.84
C TRP A 767 27.85 -2.42 -16.45
N SER A 768 29.05 -1.86 -16.35
CA SER A 768 30.28 -2.64 -16.19
C SER A 768 30.52 -3.11 -14.73
N ALA A 769 30.31 -2.21 -13.77
CA ALA A 769 30.60 -2.43 -12.35
C ALA A 769 29.51 -3.27 -11.65
N ALA A 770 29.86 -4.50 -11.24
CA ALA A 770 28.95 -5.34 -10.43
C ALA A 770 28.69 -4.78 -9.02
N ALA A 771 29.59 -3.92 -8.52
CA ALA A 771 29.46 -3.26 -7.22
C ALA A 771 28.59 -1.99 -7.25
N ALA A 772 28.06 -1.61 -8.42
CA ALA A 772 27.26 -0.40 -8.52
C ALA A 772 26.00 -0.47 -7.66
N VAL A 773 25.74 0.61 -6.92
CA VAL A 773 24.52 0.78 -6.15
C VAL A 773 23.43 1.28 -7.09
N VAL A 774 22.30 0.59 -7.11
CA VAL A 774 21.12 0.99 -7.87
C VAL A 774 20.11 1.60 -6.91
N LYS A 775 19.67 2.83 -7.18
CA LYS A 775 18.61 3.50 -6.42
C LYS A 775 17.39 3.73 -7.31
N GLY A 776 16.20 3.37 -6.84
CA GLY A 776 14.94 3.73 -7.46
C GLY A 776 14.31 4.96 -6.78
N ASN A 777 13.18 5.43 -7.29
CA ASN A 777 12.43 6.54 -6.70
C ASN A 777 10.92 6.19 -6.65
N LEU A 778 10.36 6.20 -5.45
CA LEU A 778 8.91 6.04 -5.20
C LEU A 778 8.45 7.15 -4.27
N GLN A 779 7.25 7.67 -4.51
CA GLN A 779 6.69 8.79 -3.76
C GLN A 779 7.69 9.96 -3.62
N GLN A 780 8.39 10.25 -4.71
CA GLN A 780 9.36 11.34 -4.85
C GLN A 780 10.58 11.26 -3.90
N SER A 781 10.89 10.07 -3.37
CA SER A 781 12.05 9.82 -2.53
C SER A 781 12.90 8.67 -3.08
N GLU A 782 14.22 8.86 -3.12
CA GLU A 782 15.16 7.83 -3.57
C GLU A 782 15.25 6.65 -2.61
N TYR A 783 15.43 5.40 -3.05
CA TYR A 783 15.64 4.23 -2.19
C TYR A 783 16.57 3.20 -2.84
N ILE A 784 17.23 2.34 -2.05
CA ILE A 784 18.11 1.29 -2.60
C ILE A 784 17.27 0.15 -3.19
N ALA A 785 17.49 -0.12 -4.48
CA ALA A 785 16.77 -1.14 -5.23
C ALA A 785 17.15 -2.58 -4.81
N GLY A 786 16.17 -3.48 -4.79
CA GLY A 786 16.38 -4.92 -4.63
C GLY A 786 16.98 -5.60 -5.87
N GLU A 787 17.05 -6.94 -5.87
CA GLU A 787 17.78 -7.70 -6.90
C GLU A 787 16.95 -8.20 -8.09
N ARG A 788 15.61 -8.23 -8.00
CA ARG A 788 14.74 -8.80 -9.06
C ARG A 788 13.74 -7.79 -9.62
N ARG A 789 12.65 -7.51 -8.91
CA ARG A 789 11.66 -6.52 -9.36
C ARG A 789 11.96 -5.17 -8.72
N LEU A 790 11.82 -4.13 -9.52
CA LEU A 790 12.08 -2.75 -9.14
C LEU A 790 10.90 -1.88 -9.58
N GLU A 791 10.31 -1.15 -8.63
CA GLU A 791 9.25 -0.18 -8.90
C GLU A 791 9.81 1.23 -8.74
N SER A 792 9.77 2.04 -9.77
CA SER A 792 10.28 3.42 -9.74
C SER A 792 9.49 4.30 -10.68
N THR A 793 8.71 5.23 -10.13
CA THR A 793 7.94 6.24 -10.89
C THR A 793 8.77 7.47 -11.22
N GLY A 794 9.94 7.61 -10.60
CA GLY A 794 10.91 8.67 -10.87
C GLY A 794 12.23 8.13 -11.45
N PRO A 795 13.34 8.87 -11.28
CA PRO A 795 14.65 8.48 -11.80
C PRO A 795 15.18 7.20 -11.16
N ILE A 796 15.98 6.45 -11.91
CA ILE A 796 16.77 5.32 -11.42
C ILE A 796 18.25 5.68 -11.53
N GLU A 797 18.96 5.65 -10.42
CA GLU A 797 20.38 6.00 -10.35
C GLU A 797 21.24 4.73 -10.25
N ILE A 798 22.33 4.70 -11.01
CA ILE A 798 23.37 3.67 -10.97
C ILE A 798 24.67 4.39 -10.62
N GLU A 799 25.22 4.10 -9.45
CA GLU A 799 26.42 4.73 -8.90
C GLU A 799 27.52 3.67 -8.68
N ASP A 800 28.65 3.79 -9.37
CA ASP A 800 29.78 2.86 -9.26
C ASP A 800 30.97 3.40 -8.43
N GLY A 801 30.83 4.63 -7.91
CA GLY A 801 31.81 5.32 -7.08
C GLY A 801 32.53 6.46 -7.81
N ASP A 802 32.82 6.29 -9.10
CA ASP A 802 33.51 7.31 -9.91
C ASP A 802 32.52 8.10 -10.76
N HIS A 803 31.49 7.41 -11.26
CA HIS A 803 30.47 7.98 -12.13
C HIS A 803 29.06 7.67 -11.67
N ARG A 804 28.13 8.51 -12.12
CA ARG A 804 26.71 8.36 -11.87
C ARG A 804 25.94 8.37 -13.18
N ILE A 805 25.15 7.32 -13.40
CA ILE A 805 24.21 7.24 -14.51
C ILE A 805 22.80 7.33 -13.96
N THR A 806 22.01 8.27 -14.49
CA THR A 806 20.60 8.40 -14.13
C THR A 806 19.74 8.04 -15.34
N LEU A 807 18.94 6.98 -15.19
CA LEU A 807 17.95 6.55 -16.15
C LEU A 807 16.61 7.22 -15.83
N LEU A 808 15.98 7.80 -16.84
CA LEU A 808 14.77 8.60 -16.69
C LEU A 808 13.67 7.97 -17.55
N PRO A 809 12.82 7.13 -16.94
CA PRO A 809 11.80 6.36 -17.65
C PRO A 809 10.52 7.15 -17.95
N HIS A 810 10.51 8.47 -17.70
CA HIS A 810 9.35 9.35 -17.89
C HIS A 810 8.08 8.80 -17.23
N HIS A 811 8.21 8.43 -15.94
CA HIS A 811 7.13 7.88 -15.10
C HIS A 811 6.62 6.48 -15.46
N GLN A 812 7.38 5.68 -16.24
CA GLN A 812 7.10 4.25 -16.37
C GLN A 812 7.58 3.50 -15.12
N PRO A 813 6.69 2.85 -14.36
CA PRO A 813 7.00 2.43 -13.00
C PRO A 813 7.71 1.08 -12.89
N PHE A 814 7.65 0.21 -13.90
CA PHE A 814 8.02 -1.20 -13.73
C PHE A 814 9.35 -1.56 -14.41
N HIS A 815 10.24 -2.15 -13.63
CA HIS A 815 11.59 -2.52 -14.05
C HIS A 815 11.96 -3.91 -13.50
N GLN A 816 12.77 -4.65 -14.25
CA GLN A 816 13.22 -5.99 -13.90
C GLN A 816 14.75 -6.06 -13.95
N ARG A 817 15.38 -6.32 -12.82
CA ARG A 817 16.81 -6.60 -12.76
C ARG A 817 17.11 -8.05 -13.13
N THR A 818 18.18 -8.23 -13.89
CA THR A 818 18.71 -9.55 -14.27
C THR A 818 20.17 -9.62 -13.87
N GLY A 819 20.45 -10.33 -12.78
CA GLY A 819 21.78 -10.34 -12.16
C GLY A 819 22.18 -8.95 -11.62
N MET A 820 23.48 -8.77 -11.35
CA MET A 820 23.96 -7.57 -10.67
C MET A 820 24.12 -6.34 -11.60
N ARG A 821 24.16 -6.55 -12.92
CA ARG A 821 24.65 -5.56 -13.90
C ARG A 821 23.68 -5.19 -15.01
N MET A 822 22.45 -5.70 -14.96
CA MET A 822 21.47 -5.47 -16.01
C MET A 822 20.10 -5.16 -15.45
N MET A 823 19.38 -4.32 -16.16
CA MET A 823 18.01 -3.93 -15.85
C MET A 823 17.21 -3.77 -17.14
N ASP A 824 16.04 -4.37 -17.18
CA ASP A 824 15.03 -4.18 -18.20
C ASP A 824 14.01 -3.15 -17.69
N SER A 825 13.77 -2.10 -18.46
CA SER A 825 12.67 -1.17 -18.22
C SER A 825 11.50 -1.56 -19.11
N LEU A 826 10.38 -1.96 -18.52
CA LEU A 826 9.27 -2.61 -19.24
C LEU A 826 8.49 -1.59 -20.07
N LEU A 827 8.29 -1.91 -21.35
CA LEU A 827 7.60 -1.04 -22.32
C LEU A 827 6.24 -1.59 -22.73
N ILE A 828 6.18 -2.88 -23.08
CA ILE A 828 4.95 -3.55 -23.52
C ILE A 828 4.85 -4.90 -22.81
N VAL A 829 3.80 -5.04 -22.00
CA VAL A 829 3.33 -6.31 -21.42
C VAL A 829 1.95 -6.65 -22.00
N HIS A 830 1.37 -7.77 -21.59
CA HIS A 830 0.01 -8.12 -21.97
C HIS A 830 -1.00 -7.00 -21.63
N GLY A 831 -1.83 -6.59 -22.58
CA GLY A 831 -2.84 -5.53 -22.37
C GLY A 831 -2.33 -4.09 -22.59
N GLU A 832 -1.03 -3.86 -22.79
CA GLU A 832 -0.49 -2.51 -22.99
C GLU A 832 -0.74 -2.00 -24.43
N SER A 833 -1.34 -0.82 -24.56
CA SER A 833 -1.64 -0.21 -25.87
C SER A 833 -0.52 0.71 -26.38
N ALA A 834 0.35 1.21 -25.51
CA ALA A 834 1.42 2.13 -25.92
C ALA A 834 2.41 1.47 -26.91
N ARG A 835 2.80 2.22 -27.95
CA ARG A 835 3.79 1.81 -28.96
C ARG A 835 4.93 2.80 -29.10
N GLU A 836 4.80 3.98 -28.49
CA GLU A 836 5.79 5.05 -28.51
C GLU A 836 6.26 5.35 -27.09
N PHE A 837 7.58 5.50 -26.94
CA PHE A 837 8.24 5.60 -25.65
C PHE A 837 9.37 6.64 -25.72
N SER A 838 9.59 7.32 -24.60
CA SER A 838 10.69 8.27 -24.42
C SER A 838 11.50 7.86 -23.19
N TYR A 839 12.82 7.91 -23.31
CA TYR A 839 13.79 7.64 -22.24
C TYR A 839 14.91 8.66 -22.30
N ASP A 840 15.44 9.04 -21.15
CA ASP A 840 16.65 9.84 -21.07
C ASP A 840 17.71 9.15 -20.20
N ILE A 841 18.97 9.29 -20.60
CA ILE A 841 20.12 8.78 -19.86
C ILE A 841 21.01 9.98 -19.55
N ALA A 842 21.07 10.39 -18.28
CA ALA A 842 21.93 11.46 -17.82
C ALA A 842 23.25 10.93 -17.25
N VAL A 843 24.35 11.62 -17.56
CA VAL A 843 25.69 11.31 -17.07
C VAL A 843 26.13 12.38 -16.07
N ASP A 844 26.50 11.93 -14.87
CA ASP A 844 26.98 12.75 -13.74
C ASP A 844 26.03 13.92 -13.41
N ALA A 845 24.73 13.61 -13.36
CA ALA A 845 23.72 14.54 -12.85
C ALA A 845 23.74 14.55 -11.31
N ALA A 846 24.00 15.71 -10.70
CA ALA A 846 24.19 15.82 -9.25
C ALA A 846 22.92 15.51 -8.43
N HIS A 847 21.76 15.93 -8.94
CA HIS A 847 20.45 15.83 -8.29
C HIS A 847 19.47 15.15 -9.25
N SER A 848 19.25 13.85 -9.06
CA SER A 848 18.50 13.01 -10.00
C SER A 848 17.01 13.38 -10.06
N ALA A 849 16.40 13.67 -8.91
CA ALA A 849 15.02 14.14 -8.82
C ALA A 849 14.83 15.47 -9.56
N ALA A 850 15.71 16.46 -9.31
CA ALA A 850 15.63 17.77 -9.95
C ALA A 850 15.78 17.66 -11.48
N PHE A 851 16.67 16.78 -11.94
CA PHE A 851 16.84 16.51 -13.36
C PHE A 851 15.64 15.80 -13.98
N SER A 852 14.95 14.92 -13.23
CA SER A 852 13.68 14.34 -13.68
C SER A 852 12.60 15.41 -13.85
N ASP A 853 12.50 16.34 -12.91
CA ASP A 853 11.55 17.46 -12.99
C ASP A 853 11.85 18.38 -14.18
N GLU A 854 13.12 18.61 -14.52
CA GLU A 854 13.53 19.35 -15.73
C GLU A 854 12.99 18.78 -17.05
N LEU A 855 12.81 17.45 -17.11
CA LEU A 855 12.30 16.78 -18.30
C LEU A 855 10.78 16.68 -18.28
N SER A 856 10.18 16.46 -17.11
CA SER A 856 8.72 16.34 -16.96
C SER A 856 8.00 17.70 -16.99
N GLN A 857 8.68 18.79 -16.66
CA GLN A 857 8.13 20.15 -16.61
C GLN A 857 8.82 21.06 -17.64
N PRO A 858 8.35 21.08 -18.91
CA PRO A 858 9.01 21.84 -19.97
C PRO A 858 8.92 23.35 -19.75
N ILE A 859 9.90 24.08 -20.27
CA ILE A 859 9.90 25.54 -20.35
C ILE A 859 8.65 26.03 -21.09
N GLN A 860 7.93 26.98 -20.48
CA GLN A 860 6.74 27.57 -21.08
C GLN A 860 7.14 28.75 -21.96
N VAL A 861 6.76 28.71 -23.24
CA VAL A 861 7.13 29.70 -24.26
C VAL A 861 5.91 30.55 -24.60
N VAL A 862 5.95 31.85 -24.28
CA VAL A 862 4.84 32.77 -24.54
C VAL A 862 5.27 33.87 -25.52
N PRO A 863 4.72 33.93 -26.74
CA PRO A 863 4.97 35.05 -27.64
C PRO A 863 4.32 36.33 -27.11
N VAL A 864 5.04 37.46 -27.21
CA VAL A 864 4.58 38.77 -26.75
C VAL A 864 4.81 39.85 -27.82
N ASN A 865 3.91 40.84 -27.88
CA ASN A 865 4.03 41.98 -28.80
C ASN A 865 5.14 42.97 -28.40
N ALA A 866 5.49 42.99 -27.12
CA ALA A 866 6.57 43.79 -26.57
C ALA A 866 7.23 43.01 -25.42
N VAL A 867 8.54 42.75 -25.56
CA VAL A 867 9.34 42.25 -24.44
C VAL A 867 9.61 43.36 -23.44
N SER A 868 9.65 43.01 -22.14
CA SER A 868 9.96 43.97 -21.09
C SER A 868 11.45 44.36 -21.08
N ASN A 869 11.78 45.50 -20.46
CA ASN A 869 13.16 45.95 -20.24
C ASN A 869 13.93 45.00 -19.30
N SER A 870 13.22 44.31 -18.40
CA SER A 870 13.81 43.29 -17.52
C SER A 870 14.05 42.01 -18.30
N LYS A 871 15.28 41.82 -18.79
CA LYS A 871 15.66 40.66 -19.60
C LYS A 871 15.53 39.30 -18.88
N SER A 872 15.68 39.26 -17.55
CA SER A 872 15.46 38.05 -16.74
C SER A 872 15.21 38.40 -15.27
N ALA A 873 14.40 37.61 -14.56
CA ALA A 873 14.21 37.69 -13.11
C ALA A 873 13.72 36.35 -12.53
N TRP A 874 13.92 36.14 -11.23
CA TRP A 874 13.32 35.05 -10.45
C TRP A 874 12.01 35.53 -9.79
N LEU A 875 11.09 34.59 -9.54
CA LEU A 875 9.83 34.80 -8.80
C LEU A 875 9.93 34.13 -7.41
N TYR A 876 10.43 32.90 -7.37
CA TYR A 876 10.78 32.24 -6.10
C TYR A 876 12.22 31.75 -6.11
N HIS A 877 12.79 31.52 -4.94
CA HIS A 877 14.09 30.85 -4.82
C HIS A 877 14.12 29.93 -3.61
N VAL A 878 14.46 28.66 -3.83
CA VAL A 878 14.69 27.68 -2.77
C VAL A 878 16.19 27.42 -2.69
N SER A 879 16.79 27.70 -1.54
CA SER A 879 18.25 27.65 -1.38
C SER A 879 18.83 26.23 -1.26
N ALA A 880 18.01 25.22 -0.99
CA ALA A 880 18.43 23.84 -0.81
C ALA A 880 18.07 22.99 -2.05
N PRO A 881 19.05 22.43 -2.79
CA PRO A 881 18.79 21.66 -4.01
C PRO A 881 17.99 20.36 -3.80
N SER A 882 18.05 19.75 -2.62
CA SER A 882 17.31 18.53 -2.32
C SER A 882 15.85 18.77 -1.92
N VAL A 883 15.46 20.04 -1.75
CA VAL A 883 14.11 20.45 -1.35
C VAL A 883 13.38 21.08 -2.53
N HIS A 884 12.30 20.45 -2.95
CA HIS A 884 11.54 20.85 -4.13
C HIS A 884 10.24 21.54 -3.73
N LEU A 885 9.91 22.65 -4.40
CA LEU A 885 8.58 23.25 -4.32
C LEU A 885 7.64 22.43 -5.19
N MET A 886 6.70 21.73 -4.55
CA MET A 886 5.80 20.81 -5.24
C MET A 886 4.55 21.50 -5.76
N GLU A 887 3.93 22.32 -4.92
CA GLU A 887 2.69 23.02 -5.24
C GLU A 887 2.63 24.37 -4.52
N ALA A 888 1.99 25.35 -5.15
CA ALA A 888 1.63 26.63 -4.54
C ALA A 888 0.13 26.84 -4.73
N ARG A 889 -0.61 27.15 -3.66
CA ARG A 889 -2.07 27.28 -3.70
C ARG A 889 -2.56 28.44 -2.84
N PRO A 890 -3.69 29.08 -3.15
CA PRO A 890 -4.36 29.96 -2.20
C PRO A 890 -4.82 29.15 -0.98
N ALA A 891 -4.59 29.69 0.21
CA ALA A 891 -5.01 29.05 1.45
C ALA A 891 -6.52 29.21 1.65
N LEU A 892 -7.14 28.22 2.30
CA LEU A 892 -8.53 28.31 2.77
C LEU A 892 -8.58 29.23 4.00
N SER A 893 -8.65 30.55 3.79
CA SER A 893 -8.71 31.53 4.88
C SER A 893 -10.15 31.89 5.24
N GLU A 894 -10.44 32.10 6.52
CA GLU A 894 -11.61 32.88 6.95
C GLU A 894 -11.48 34.32 6.44
N ALA A 895 -12.59 34.90 5.97
CA ALA A 895 -12.66 36.16 5.24
C ALA A 895 -12.05 37.41 5.92
N SER A 896 -11.63 37.30 7.19
CA SER A 896 -11.16 38.40 8.04
C SER A 896 -9.63 38.64 8.02
N SER A 897 -8.83 37.75 7.42
CA SER A 897 -7.36 37.71 7.63
C SER A 897 -6.48 38.14 6.42
N GLY A 898 -7.09 38.58 5.31
CA GLY A 898 -6.36 38.92 4.08
C GLY A 898 -5.94 37.69 3.25
N PRO A 899 -5.42 37.87 2.02
CA PRO A 899 -5.09 36.75 1.15
C PRO A 899 -3.86 35.99 1.68
N GLN A 900 -4.02 34.68 1.86
CA GLN A 900 -2.99 33.75 2.33
C GLN A 900 -2.73 32.67 1.28
N TYR A 901 -1.52 32.13 1.26
CA TYR A 901 -1.10 31.14 0.26
C TYR A 901 -0.27 30.03 0.92
N ASP A 902 -0.52 28.79 0.54
CA ASP A 902 0.20 27.61 1.01
C ASP A 902 1.20 27.15 -0.04
N PHE A 903 2.43 26.86 0.40
CA PHE A 903 3.52 26.32 -0.41
C PHE A 903 3.96 24.98 0.17
N ASP A 904 3.92 23.95 -0.67
CA ASP A 904 4.17 22.57 -0.31
C ASP A 904 5.59 22.17 -0.75
N PHE A 905 6.43 21.69 0.18
CA PHE A 905 7.82 21.32 -0.08
C PHE A 905 8.11 19.87 0.29
N ILE A 906 8.94 19.19 -0.51
CA ILE A 906 9.40 17.82 -0.22
C ILE A 906 10.93 17.74 -0.25
N GLU A 907 11.50 16.99 0.68
CA GLU A 907 12.91 16.59 0.66
C GLU A 907 13.08 15.25 -0.07
N THR A 908 13.94 15.23 -1.09
CA THR A 908 14.00 14.12 -2.06
C THR A 908 15.22 13.20 -1.92
N GLU A 909 16.27 13.64 -1.22
CA GLU A 909 17.59 12.99 -1.19
C GLU A 909 17.96 12.42 0.19
N ARG A 910 17.01 12.35 1.12
CA ARG A 910 17.20 11.90 2.50
C ARG A 910 18.25 12.73 3.24
N ARG A 911 18.23 14.05 3.04
CA ARG A 911 19.15 15.00 3.68
C ARG A 911 18.41 15.98 4.56
N HIS A 912 19.00 16.27 5.70
CA HIS A 912 18.59 17.42 6.49
C HIS A 912 18.94 18.72 5.76
N ALA A 913 18.02 19.67 5.70
CA ALA A 913 18.22 20.96 5.06
C ALA A 913 17.68 22.13 5.89
N ASN A 914 18.50 23.16 6.05
CA ASN A 914 18.03 24.48 6.48
C ASN A 914 17.68 25.29 5.23
N VAL A 915 16.41 25.59 5.05
CA VAL A 915 15.89 26.15 3.81
C VAL A 915 15.57 27.62 4.00
N ARG A 916 16.15 28.44 3.12
CA ARG A 916 15.71 29.81 2.82
C ARG A 916 14.85 29.79 1.57
N PHE A 917 13.63 30.31 1.70
CA PHE A 917 12.66 30.46 0.64
C PHE A 917 12.39 31.94 0.38
N ALA A 918 12.99 32.48 -0.69
CA ALA A 918 12.83 33.87 -1.09
C ALA A 918 11.62 34.04 -2.02
N LEU A 919 10.86 35.11 -1.81
CA LEU A 919 9.67 35.45 -2.60
C LEU A 919 9.81 36.82 -3.26
N PHE A 920 9.31 36.94 -4.49
CA PHE A 920 9.31 38.21 -5.25
C PHE A 920 8.54 39.36 -4.57
N ARG A 921 7.69 39.04 -3.58
CA ARG A 921 7.01 39.99 -2.71
C ARG A 921 7.37 39.66 -1.28
N LYS A 922 7.77 40.68 -0.52
CA LYS A 922 8.09 40.54 0.91
C LYS A 922 6.88 39.98 1.67
N PRO A 923 7.01 38.85 2.38
CA PRO A 923 5.94 38.33 3.23
C PRO A 923 5.81 39.18 4.51
N SER A 924 4.58 39.29 5.01
CA SER A 924 4.28 39.95 6.28
C SER A 924 4.26 38.97 7.46
N LYS A 925 3.81 37.72 7.22
CA LYS A 925 3.86 36.60 8.17
C LYS A 925 4.01 35.27 7.43
N ALA A 926 4.58 34.29 8.13
CA ALA A 926 4.73 32.93 7.63
C ALA A 926 4.59 31.91 8.77
N TRP A 927 3.99 30.76 8.48
CA TRP A 927 3.77 29.69 9.44
C TRP A 927 4.04 28.34 8.80
N GLU A 928 4.53 27.40 9.59
CA GLU A 928 4.37 25.98 9.29
C GLU A 928 2.96 25.56 9.70
N VAL A 929 2.24 24.89 8.80
CA VAL A 929 0.88 24.42 9.04
C VAL A 929 0.78 22.93 8.73
N ASP A 930 -0.13 22.23 9.40
CA ASP A 930 -0.52 20.90 8.96
C ASP A 930 -1.38 20.96 7.68
N PHE A 931 -1.75 19.79 7.17
CA PHE A 931 -2.53 19.71 5.94
C PHE A 931 -3.99 20.17 6.10
N PHE A 932 -4.50 20.27 7.33
CA PHE A 932 -5.81 20.87 7.65
C PHE A 932 -5.74 22.38 7.91
N GLY A 933 -4.54 22.97 7.87
CA GLY A 933 -4.31 24.41 8.03
C GLY A 933 -4.16 24.86 9.48
N LYS A 934 -4.00 23.94 10.45
CA LYS A 934 -3.65 24.28 11.83
C LYS A 934 -2.21 24.76 11.88
N ILE A 935 -2.00 25.90 12.53
CA ILE A 935 -0.65 26.46 12.74
C ILE A 935 0.12 25.58 13.73
N LEU A 936 1.29 25.09 13.29
CA LEU A 936 2.23 24.32 14.10
C LEU A 936 3.27 25.25 14.73
N SER A 937 3.82 26.17 13.93
CA SER A 937 4.84 27.13 14.35
C SER A 937 4.80 28.40 13.50
N GLU A 938 5.24 29.54 14.06
CA GLU A 938 5.48 30.77 13.30
C GLU A 938 6.95 30.80 12.84
N LEU A 939 7.16 31.11 11.56
CA LEU A 939 8.47 31.06 10.91
C LEU A 939 9.15 32.43 10.89
N THR A 940 10.47 32.42 10.86
CA THR A 940 11.27 33.65 10.82
C THR A 940 11.30 34.21 9.39
N ILE A 941 11.12 35.53 9.26
CA ILE A 941 11.23 36.27 8.01
C ILE A 941 12.41 37.24 8.10
N GLU A 942 13.38 37.08 7.20
CA GLU A 942 14.50 38.01 7.02
C GLU A 942 14.41 38.63 5.62
N ASN A 943 14.13 39.94 5.55
CA ASN A 943 13.82 40.64 4.29
C ASN A 943 12.63 40.02 3.55
N ASP A 944 12.90 39.31 2.46
CA ASP A 944 11.97 38.60 1.57
C ASP A 944 12.13 37.06 1.66
N GLU A 945 12.93 36.57 2.61
CA GLU A 945 13.22 35.15 2.82
C GLU A 945 12.48 34.60 4.05
N ILE A 946 11.84 33.44 3.87
CA ILE A 946 11.27 32.62 4.95
C ILE A 946 12.26 31.50 5.28
N HIS A 947 12.54 31.31 6.57
CA HIS A 947 13.51 30.32 7.05
C HIS A 947 12.78 29.17 7.76
N PHE A 948 13.08 27.94 7.36
CA PHE A 948 12.55 26.73 7.96
C PHE A 948 13.51 25.55 7.86
N GLU A 949 13.28 24.53 8.68
CA GLU A 949 14.01 23.27 8.67
C GLU A 949 13.21 22.22 7.92
N CYS A 950 13.89 21.40 7.11
CA CYS A 950 13.29 20.27 6.41
C CYS A 950 14.08 19.01 6.78
N LEU A 951 13.40 18.05 7.41
CA LEU A 951 13.99 16.78 7.79
C LEU A 951 14.14 15.85 6.57
N PRO A 952 15.00 14.82 6.64
CA PRO A 952 15.12 13.84 5.57
C PRO A 952 13.76 13.27 5.16
N CYS A 953 13.46 13.23 3.86
CA CYS A 953 12.20 12.72 3.30
C CYS A 953 10.92 13.42 3.80
N ASP A 954 11.01 14.61 4.39
CA ASP A 954 9.85 15.30 4.95
C ASP A 954 8.96 15.93 3.86
N TYR A 955 7.67 16.08 4.16
CA TYR A 955 6.68 16.77 3.32
C TYR A 955 5.98 17.86 4.13
N ILE A 956 6.35 19.12 3.94
CA ILE A 956 5.90 20.25 4.77
C ILE A 956 5.03 21.23 3.98
N ARG A 957 4.16 21.95 4.69
CA ARG A 957 3.35 23.05 4.15
C ARG A 957 3.66 24.34 4.89
N ILE A 958 3.97 25.38 4.11
CA ILE A 958 4.25 26.72 4.62
C ILE A 958 3.15 27.67 4.16
N ARG A 959 2.46 28.28 5.12
CA ARG A 959 1.45 29.31 4.88
C ARG A 959 2.07 30.68 4.95
N VAL A 960 1.81 31.51 3.94
CA VAL A 960 2.37 32.85 3.78
C VAL A 960 1.28 33.89 3.60
N MET A 961 1.45 35.03 4.27
CA MET A 961 0.63 36.23 4.12
C MET A 961 1.50 37.37 3.57
N PHE A 962 0.99 38.12 2.59
CA PHE A 962 1.72 39.22 1.95
C PHE A 962 1.25 40.60 2.41
#